data_AF-A0A522U0A5-F1
#
_entry.id   AF-A0A522U0A5-F1
#
_cell.length_a   1.000
_cell.length_b   1.000
_cell.length_c   1.000
_cell.angle_alpha   90.00
_cell.angle_beta   90.00
_cell.angle_gamma   90.00
#
_symmetry.space_group_name_H-M   'P 1'
#
loop_
_entity.id
_entity.type
_entity.pdbx_description
1 polymer ?
#
loop_
_entity_poly.entity_id
_entity_poly.type
_entity_poly.pdbx_seq_one_letter_code
_entity_poly.pdbx_strand_id
1 'polypeptide(L)'
;MNPSEYLLGLVLDILEHEPKPLIEIVHSLAERGIISNLDSPSDDLSRILEESDDIWSAATGLYNRTDKMLNGLCLTHRITRSEIEHDLIHVFPDLDGLDFNLDTIYMSATEQLKIVYRDLDGIDHASEHGSYIGPPGWLSEFSSGDLIAFRRIADTYIIFRPEALGPGQVEQQALLNAFNNLYTDARGVEPMEMLLDALCEDPSLFREPVPPIQELCYNLLLEPRGIWLGPIIEEWDTPGGVWYTEKKNKLAEDLGFAQCCTKEFEFALAAWKTWRDSKQANLDYKAVLNALSHDMVATGFTSWVFQYESSPYRSVETFMTDLVSSGGSKAAAGYYVRAISRALEGKAILAEKDLQMALRHDPKFEMAKIELASFFADRGDIQAYISALRQCDPARVLGQIKEAEALLPPYAPTDRNQPCPCGSRLKYKACCLKSPKLSTTTRINWLIQRVTRWMARPERQENLSDYFLTFNEMLGEPIEDDYDNFILDVAIFEGGGIDEYMGLRGELLSPVDRHILETMKNSKRELFEVVEINRGQSLTLRDTLTGEYLTVNDQLASLDCKIGDYILSRAINSLQGRLLIGQTLRINLRQRDDLLNLLRHQPEPFDFLGWFASTLKPLRILNFDGEEIIFTKAVLKPDNADGVAAALTEKLGEMTNGQWVVSRPWPDSDSISIATLTIENEMLIVETNSPERLEQTLQRLEELIGRFEVIENTQQTISSIAENFTGHVGIDSDQDLEEEIRNVIESHIEMMEDRWLDESIPALGGLSPRQAMNDPTRKEDLIRLLNEFERNETRLKSTKNKQTAGFKTARIRKKLGFE
;
A
#
# COMPACT_ATOMS: atom_id res chain seq x y z
N MET A 1 -11.92 19.42 -17.89
CA MET A 1 -12.03 17.96 -17.99
C MET A 1 -11.12 17.39 -16.93
N ASN A 2 -11.60 16.42 -16.16
CA ASN A 2 -10.77 15.66 -15.24
C ASN A 2 -9.68 14.93 -16.06
N PRO A 3 -8.39 15.00 -15.68
CA PRO A 3 -7.33 14.29 -16.40
C PRO A 3 -7.64 12.80 -16.64
N SER A 4 -8.27 12.12 -15.69
CA SER A 4 -8.66 10.71 -15.84
C SER A 4 -9.79 10.50 -16.85
N GLU A 5 -10.79 11.39 -16.90
CA GLU A 5 -11.86 11.32 -17.93
C GLU A 5 -11.30 11.55 -19.34
N TYR A 6 -10.33 12.45 -19.46
CA TYR A 6 -9.67 12.71 -20.73
C TYR A 6 -8.84 11.51 -21.19
N LEU A 7 -8.09 10.89 -20.27
CA LEU A 7 -7.31 9.68 -20.55
C LEU A 7 -8.21 8.50 -20.92
N LEU A 8 -9.32 8.29 -20.20
CA LEU A 8 -10.32 7.27 -20.53
C LEU A 8 -10.85 7.50 -21.96
N GLY A 9 -11.26 8.73 -22.31
CA GLY A 9 -11.72 9.04 -23.67
C GLY A 9 -10.71 8.67 -24.76
N LEU A 10 -9.42 8.90 -24.52
CA LEU A 10 -8.37 8.52 -25.46
C LEU A 10 -8.18 7.01 -25.59
N VAL A 11 -8.27 6.27 -24.47
CA VAL A 11 -8.22 4.80 -24.49
C VAL A 11 -9.43 4.25 -25.25
N LEU A 12 -10.63 4.78 -25.00
CA LEU A 12 -11.85 4.40 -25.72
C LEU A 12 -11.75 4.69 -27.23
N ASP A 13 -11.05 5.76 -27.64
CA ASP A 13 -10.76 6.05 -29.04
C ASP A 13 -9.76 5.05 -29.66
N ILE A 14 -8.77 4.59 -28.88
CA ILE A 14 -7.80 3.58 -29.33
C ILE A 14 -8.48 2.23 -29.55
N LEU A 15 -9.45 1.89 -28.70
CA LEU A 15 -10.23 0.65 -28.73
C LEU A 15 -11.48 0.72 -29.64
N GLU A 16 -11.64 1.78 -30.44
CA GLU A 16 -12.87 2.02 -31.22
C GLU A 16 -13.20 0.90 -32.24
N HIS A 17 -12.19 0.19 -32.76
CA HIS A 17 -12.36 -0.75 -33.87
C HIS A 17 -12.09 -2.21 -33.55
N GLU A 18 -11.16 -2.51 -32.66
CA GLU A 18 -10.73 -3.88 -32.35
C GLU A 18 -10.15 -3.95 -30.93
N PRO A 19 -10.20 -5.13 -30.29
CA PRO A 19 -9.49 -5.36 -29.04
C PRO A 19 -7.98 -5.21 -29.25
N LYS A 20 -7.27 -4.70 -28.23
CA LYS A 20 -5.82 -4.49 -28.27
C LYS A 20 -5.12 -5.00 -27.03
N PRO A 21 -3.89 -5.54 -27.14
CA PRO A 21 -3.08 -5.83 -25.96
C PRO A 21 -2.62 -4.53 -25.29
N LEU A 22 -2.32 -4.60 -23.99
CA LEU A 22 -1.88 -3.44 -23.20
C LEU A 22 -0.74 -2.66 -23.87
N ILE A 23 0.25 -3.37 -24.42
CA ILE A 23 1.42 -2.76 -25.05
C ILE A 23 1.06 -1.89 -26.25
N GLU A 24 0.05 -2.27 -27.04
CA GLU A 24 -0.41 -1.45 -28.18
C GLU A 24 -1.16 -0.20 -27.72
N ILE A 25 -1.91 -0.29 -26.62
CA ILE A 25 -2.60 0.86 -26.01
C ILE A 25 -1.55 1.86 -25.49
N VAL A 26 -0.56 1.35 -24.74
CA VAL A 26 0.54 2.14 -24.21
C VAL A 26 1.31 2.82 -25.34
N HIS A 27 1.68 2.08 -26.39
CA HIS A 27 2.35 2.65 -27.57
C HIS A 27 1.49 3.74 -28.25
N SER A 28 0.19 3.49 -28.44
CA SER A 28 -0.72 4.46 -29.07
C SER A 28 -0.88 5.74 -28.24
N LEU A 29 -0.85 5.64 -26.91
CA LEU A 29 -0.88 6.80 -26.02
C LEU A 29 0.45 7.56 -26.03
N ALA A 30 1.58 6.84 -26.12
CA ALA A 30 2.90 7.44 -26.22
C ALA A 30 3.09 8.20 -27.55
N GLU A 31 2.64 7.65 -28.68
CA GLU A 31 2.62 8.35 -29.97
C GLU A 31 1.80 9.66 -29.92
N ARG A 32 0.79 9.71 -29.07
CA ARG A 32 -0.05 10.90 -28.82
C ARG A 32 0.57 11.87 -27.80
N GLY A 33 1.75 11.55 -27.24
CA GLY A 33 2.45 12.36 -26.24
C GLY A 33 1.77 12.39 -24.87
N ILE A 34 0.95 11.37 -24.56
CA ILE A 34 0.15 11.32 -23.33
C ILE A 34 0.89 10.63 -22.19
N ILE A 35 1.66 9.58 -22.51
CA ILE A 35 2.51 8.86 -21.56
C ILE A 35 3.93 8.74 -22.12
N SER A 36 4.93 8.74 -21.25
CA SER A 36 6.35 8.68 -21.62
C SER A 36 7.02 7.33 -21.30
N ASN A 37 6.39 6.51 -20.45
CA ASN A 37 6.90 5.18 -20.08
C ASN A 37 6.20 4.09 -20.90
N LEU A 38 6.99 3.31 -21.64
CA LEU A 38 6.50 2.21 -22.50
C LEU A 38 6.56 0.83 -21.80
N ASP A 39 7.33 0.71 -20.72
CA ASP A 39 7.60 -0.57 -20.06
C ASP A 39 6.55 -0.92 -18.99
N SER A 40 5.86 0.10 -18.46
CA SER A 40 4.78 -0.08 -17.47
C SER A 40 3.69 0.96 -17.64
N PRO A 41 2.40 0.58 -17.57
CA PRO A 41 1.32 1.55 -17.50
C PRO A 41 1.49 2.43 -16.27
N SER A 42 1.14 3.71 -16.39
CA SER A 42 1.02 4.61 -15.24
C SER A 42 -0.12 4.18 -14.34
N ASP A 43 -0.06 4.46 -13.04
CA ASP A 43 -1.12 4.14 -12.07
C ASP A 43 -2.51 4.62 -12.54
N ASP A 44 -2.59 5.82 -13.13
CA ASP A 44 -3.83 6.37 -13.69
C ASP A 44 -4.40 5.53 -14.85
N LEU A 45 -3.52 4.94 -15.68
CA LEU A 45 -3.92 4.10 -16.80
C LEU A 45 -4.36 2.72 -16.30
N SER A 46 -3.58 2.10 -15.40
CA SER A 46 -3.95 0.83 -14.77
C SER A 46 -5.31 0.94 -14.10
N ARG A 47 -5.51 2.00 -13.31
CA ARG A 47 -6.77 2.27 -12.64
C ARG A 47 -7.94 2.44 -13.61
N ILE A 48 -7.75 3.16 -14.72
CA ILE A 48 -8.79 3.31 -15.75
C ILE A 48 -9.11 1.96 -16.40
N LEU A 49 -8.11 1.15 -16.70
CA LEU A 49 -8.29 -0.15 -17.34
C LEU A 49 -8.95 -1.17 -16.40
N GLU A 50 -8.77 -1.05 -15.09
CA GLU A 50 -9.28 -1.97 -14.07
C GLU A 50 -10.63 -1.54 -13.47
N GLU A 51 -10.88 -0.23 -13.28
CA GLU A 51 -12.06 0.27 -12.56
C GLU A 51 -13.20 0.74 -13.48
N SER A 52 -12.98 0.85 -14.79
CA SER A 52 -13.97 1.42 -15.72
C SER A 52 -14.83 0.35 -16.38
N ASP A 53 -16.15 0.38 -16.14
CA ASP A 53 -17.11 -0.52 -16.82
C ASP A 53 -17.17 -0.32 -18.35
N ASP A 54 -16.61 0.78 -18.88
CA ASP A 54 -16.48 1.02 -20.33
C ASP A 54 -15.41 0.14 -21.02
N ILE A 55 -14.54 -0.52 -20.25
CA ILE A 55 -13.43 -1.34 -20.76
C ILE A 55 -13.47 -2.71 -20.07
N TRP A 56 -13.30 -3.77 -20.85
CA TRP A 56 -13.08 -5.12 -20.32
C TRP A 56 -11.65 -5.57 -20.62
N SER A 57 -11.01 -6.21 -19.64
CA SER A 57 -9.69 -6.84 -19.79
C SER A 57 -9.84 -8.36 -19.71
N ALA A 58 -9.61 -9.05 -20.82
CA ALA A 58 -9.65 -10.50 -20.86
C ALA A 58 -8.40 -11.13 -20.23
N ALA A 59 -8.53 -12.38 -19.76
CA ALA A 59 -7.42 -13.15 -19.17
C ALA A 59 -6.24 -13.35 -20.14
N THR A 60 -6.46 -13.25 -21.45
CA THR A 60 -5.41 -13.28 -22.48
C THR A 60 -4.61 -11.99 -22.60
N GLY A 61 -4.95 -10.94 -21.84
CA GLY A 61 -4.30 -9.64 -21.83
C GLY A 61 -4.80 -8.68 -22.93
N LEU A 62 -5.94 -8.99 -23.55
CA LEU A 62 -6.63 -8.13 -24.51
C LEU A 62 -7.63 -7.22 -23.81
N TYR A 63 -7.70 -5.98 -24.28
CA TYR A 63 -8.64 -4.98 -23.79
C TYR A 63 -9.62 -4.61 -24.89
N ASN A 64 -10.90 -4.46 -24.56
CA ASN A 64 -11.94 -4.10 -25.51
C ASN A 64 -12.95 -3.15 -24.88
N ARG A 65 -13.66 -2.40 -25.73
CA ARG A 65 -14.69 -1.47 -25.31
C ARG A 65 -16.02 -2.17 -25.11
N THR A 66 -16.59 -2.07 -23.92
CA THR A 66 -17.75 -2.88 -23.53
C THR A 66 -19.01 -2.47 -24.29
N ASP A 67 -19.22 -1.18 -24.57
CA ASP A 67 -20.35 -0.69 -25.38
C ASP A 67 -20.38 -1.31 -26.79
N LYS A 68 -19.22 -1.42 -27.46
CA LYS A 68 -19.10 -2.02 -28.80
C LYS A 68 -19.28 -3.52 -28.75
N MET A 69 -18.59 -4.16 -27.81
CA MET A 69 -18.61 -5.60 -27.62
C MET A 69 -20.02 -6.10 -27.31
N LEU A 70 -20.75 -5.41 -26.44
CA LEU A 70 -22.09 -5.79 -26.01
C LEU A 70 -23.19 -5.35 -26.99
N ASN A 71 -22.92 -4.38 -27.88
CA ASN A 71 -23.91 -3.97 -28.88
C ASN A 71 -24.22 -5.11 -29.88
N GLY A 72 -25.49 -5.49 -29.98
CA GLY A 72 -25.94 -6.63 -30.78
C GLY A 72 -25.92 -7.97 -30.05
N LEU A 73 -25.51 -8.01 -28.77
CA LEU A 73 -25.48 -9.22 -27.95
C LEU A 73 -26.90 -9.78 -27.81
N CYS A 74 -27.08 -11.07 -28.10
CA CYS A 74 -28.37 -11.76 -28.10
C CYS A 74 -28.29 -12.99 -27.19
N LEU A 75 -28.73 -12.85 -25.95
CA LEU A 75 -28.79 -13.95 -24.98
C LEU A 75 -30.19 -14.55 -24.92
N THR A 76 -30.30 -15.83 -24.57
CA THR A 76 -31.58 -16.53 -24.45
C THR A 76 -31.73 -17.19 -23.09
N HIS A 77 -32.97 -17.30 -22.61
CA HIS A 77 -33.30 -17.89 -21.33
C HIS A 77 -34.56 -18.76 -21.43
N ARG A 78 -34.64 -19.82 -20.64
CA ARG A 78 -35.85 -20.66 -20.51
C ARG A 78 -36.71 -20.18 -19.36
N ILE A 79 -37.79 -19.49 -19.69
CA ILE A 79 -38.68 -18.93 -18.70
C ILE A 79 -39.37 -20.01 -17.86
N THR A 80 -39.38 -19.82 -16.55
CA THR A 80 -40.02 -20.72 -15.60
C THR A 80 -41.44 -20.25 -15.26
N ARG A 81 -42.23 -21.15 -14.69
CA ARG A 81 -43.55 -20.81 -14.17
C ARG A 81 -43.50 -19.71 -13.08
N SER A 82 -42.50 -19.76 -12.22
CA SER A 82 -42.35 -18.78 -11.13
C SER A 82 -42.10 -17.39 -11.67
N GLU A 83 -41.26 -17.28 -12.70
CA GLU A 83 -40.93 -16.01 -13.34
C GLU A 83 -42.16 -15.35 -13.99
N ILE A 84 -42.98 -16.14 -14.69
CA ILE A 84 -44.24 -15.67 -15.27
C ILE A 84 -45.22 -15.21 -14.17
N GLU A 85 -45.35 -15.96 -13.08
CA GLU A 85 -46.29 -15.64 -12.00
C GLU A 85 -45.93 -14.33 -11.27
N HIS A 86 -44.65 -13.94 -11.25
CA HIS A 86 -44.16 -12.75 -10.55
C HIS A 86 -43.70 -11.63 -11.50
N ASP A 87 -43.89 -11.77 -12.82
CA ASP A 87 -43.43 -10.82 -13.85
C ASP A 87 -41.93 -10.44 -13.70
N LEU A 88 -41.10 -11.40 -13.30
CA LEU A 88 -39.66 -11.23 -13.11
C LEU A 88 -38.89 -12.34 -13.81
N ILE A 89 -37.68 -12.06 -14.32
CA ILE A 89 -36.77 -13.08 -14.86
C ILE A 89 -35.46 -13.04 -14.09
N HIS A 90 -34.94 -14.20 -13.69
CA HIS A 90 -33.63 -14.29 -13.07
C HIS A 90 -32.53 -14.02 -14.09
N VAL A 91 -31.60 -13.14 -13.73
CA VAL A 91 -30.49 -12.76 -14.63
C VAL A 91 -29.48 -13.90 -14.71
N PHE A 92 -29.04 -14.38 -13.56
CA PHE A 92 -28.08 -15.47 -13.49
C PHE A 92 -28.67 -16.84 -13.87
N PRO A 93 -27.96 -17.68 -14.66
CA PRO A 93 -26.67 -17.40 -15.31
C PRO A 93 -26.83 -16.90 -16.76
N ASP A 94 -28.03 -16.94 -17.33
CA ASP A 94 -28.21 -16.87 -18.79
C ASP A 94 -28.19 -15.45 -19.37
N LEU A 95 -28.59 -14.46 -18.58
CA LEU A 95 -28.70 -13.07 -18.98
C LEU A 95 -27.68 -12.18 -18.26
N ASP A 96 -26.78 -12.79 -17.48
CA ASP A 96 -25.76 -12.09 -16.73
C ASP A 96 -24.73 -11.42 -17.65
N GLY A 97 -24.32 -10.21 -17.31
CA GLY A 97 -23.45 -9.35 -18.15
C GLY A 97 -24.15 -8.61 -19.29
N LEU A 98 -25.45 -8.85 -19.53
CA LEU A 98 -26.21 -8.17 -20.58
C LEU A 98 -26.29 -6.65 -20.35
N ASP A 99 -26.34 -6.22 -19.09
CA ASP A 99 -26.42 -4.85 -18.59
C ASP A 99 -25.14 -4.35 -17.89
N PHE A 100 -24.00 -5.03 -18.09
CA PHE A 100 -22.72 -4.77 -17.42
C PHE A 100 -22.34 -3.28 -17.28
N ASN A 101 -22.52 -2.48 -18.33
CA ASN A 101 -22.19 -1.05 -18.34
C ASN A 101 -23.42 -0.12 -18.43
N LEU A 102 -24.58 -0.56 -17.92
CA LEU A 102 -25.83 0.22 -17.96
C LEU A 102 -26.53 0.25 -16.60
N ASP A 103 -26.85 1.46 -16.12
CA ASP A 103 -27.65 1.65 -14.90
C ASP A 103 -29.15 1.32 -15.09
N THR A 104 -29.65 1.35 -16.33
CA THR A 104 -31.07 1.16 -16.64
C THR A 104 -31.27 0.57 -18.01
N ILE A 105 -32.17 -0.41 -18.10
CA ILE A 105 -32.50 -1.13 -19.32
C ILE A 105 -33.82 -0.60 -19.89
N TYR A 106 -33.82 -0.18 -21.16
CA TYR A 106 -35.03 0.28 -21.85
C TYR A 106 -35.53 -0.75 -22.87
N MET A 107 -36.80 -1.15 -22.76
CA MET A 107 -37.52 -1.97 -23.75
C MET A 107 -38.12 -1.12 -24.88
N SER A 108 -38.53 0.10 -24.55
CA SER A 108 -39.08 1.09 -25.46
C SER A 108 -38.85 2.50 -24.90
N ALA A 109 -39.31 3.54 -25.59
CA ALA A 109 -39.17 4.92 -25.11
C ALA A 109 -39.87 5.20 -23.76
N THR A 110 -40.76 4.31 -23.30
CA THR A 110 -41.53 4.47 -22.05
C THR A 110 -41.48 3.27 -21.12
N GLU A 111 -40.92 2.14 -21.54
CA GLU A 111 -40.90 0.89 -20.76
C GLU A 111 -39.46 0.50 -20.46
N GLN A 112 -39.23 0.09 -19.20
CA GLN A 112 -37.91 -0.26 -18.67
C GLN A 112 -37.95 -1.63 -18.01
N LEU A 113 -36.82 -2.33 -18.05
CA LEU A 113 -36.52 -3.38 -17.09
C LEU A 113 -35.67 -2.78 -15.96
N LYS A 114 -35.99 -3.18 -14.74
CA LYS A 114 -35.18 -2.84 -13.56
C LYS A 114 -34.53 -4.10 -13.04
N ILE A 115 -33.22 -4.05 -12.85
CA ILE A 115 -32.54 -5.06 -12.07
C ILE A 115 -32.87 -4.86 -10.59
N VAL A 116 -33.20 -5.95 -9.90
CA VAL A 116 -33.48 -5.97 -8.47
C VAL A 116 -32.83 -7.17 -7.80
N TYR A 117 -32.51 -7.05 -6.52
CA TYR A 117 -31.87 -8.07 -5.71
C TYR A 117 -32.73 -8.36 -4.48
N ARG A 118 -32.87 -9.64 -4.13
CA ARG A 118 -33.69 -10.06 -2.99
C ARG A 118 -33.31 -9.34 -1.69
N ASP A 119 -32.03 -9.33 -1.35
CA ASP A 119 -31.56 -8.86 -0.05
C ASP A 119 -31.40 -7.34 0.01
N LEU A 120 -31.07 -6.69 -1.11
CA LEU A 120 -30.92 -5.24 -1.19
C LEU A 120 -32.27 -4.53 -1.32
N ASP A 121 -33.18 -5.07 -2.14
CA ASP A 121 -34.46 -4.42 -2.43
C ASP A 121 -35.64 -5.00 -1.60
N GLY A 122 -35.43 -6.13 -0.92
CA GLY A 122 -36.47 -6.79 -0.12
C GLY A 122 -37.63 -7.32 -0.97
N ILE A 123 -37.36 -7.67 -2.23
CA ILE A 123 -38.36 -8.19 -3.16
C ILE A 123 -38.40 -9.71 -3.06
N ASP A 124 -39.51 -10.21 -2.51
CA ASP A 124 -39.81 -11.63 -2.46
C ASP A 124 -39.77 -12.24 -3.88
N HIS A 125 -39.19 -13.43 -4.00
CA HIS A 125 -38.99 -14.17 -5.27
C HIS A 125 -37.94 -13.62 -6.22
N ALA A 126 -37.32 -12.45 -5.99
CA ALA A 126 -36.12 -12.06 -6.71
C ALA A 126 -34.94 -12.99 -6.37
N SER A 127 -33.92 -13.04 -7.24
CA SER A 127 -32.65 -13.71 -6.94
C SER A 127 -31.76 -12.85 -6.03
N GLU A 128 -30.88 -13.48 -5.26
CA GLU A 128 -29.77 -12.78 -4.59
C GLU A 128 -28.71 -12.30 -5.60
N HIS A 129 -28.72 -12.87 -6.81
CA HIS A 129 -27.83 -12.56 -7.95
C HIS A 129 -28.55 -11.78 -9.06
N GLY A 130 -29.55 -10.96 -8.73
CA GLY A 130 -30.22 -10.09 -9.68
C GLY A 130 -31.40 -10.72 -10.44
N SER A 131 -32.43 -9.93 -10.69
CA SER A 131 -33.60 -10.29 -11.49
C SER A 131 -34.13 -9.07 -12.23
N TYR A 132 -34.55 -9.24 -13.49
CA TYR A 132 -35.22 -8.19 -14.24
C TYR A 132 -36.70 -8.18 -13.93
N ILE A 133 -37.21 -7.03 -13.48
CA ILE A 133 -38.64 -6.73 -13.35
C ILE A 133 -39.04 -5.77 -14.46
N GLY A 134 -40.04 -6.18 -15.24
CA GLY A 134 -40.61 -5.38 -16.32
C GLY A 134 -42.00 -4.80 -16.01
N PRO A 135 -42.67 -4.20 -17.01
CA PRO A 135 -44.04 -3.74 -16.89
C PRO A 135 -45.00 -4.89 -16.55
N PRO A 136 -46.09 -4.66 -15.80
CA PRO A 136 -47.04 -5.72 -15.44
C PRO A 136 -47.57 -6.48 -16.67
N GLY A 137 -47.49 -7.82 -16.63
CA GLY A 137 -47.95 -8.71 -17.68
C GLY A 137 -47.02 -8.86 -18.89
N TRP A 138 -45.79 -8.32 -18.85
CA TRP A 138 -44.85 -8.41 -19.98
C TRP A 138 -44.45 -9.85 -20.34
N LEU A 139 -44.63 -10.81 -19.41
CA LEU A 139 -44.37 -12.24 -19.63
C LEU A 139 -45.64 -13.06 -19.91
N SER A 140 -46.82 -12.43 -19.96
CA SER A 140 -48.12 -13.12 -20.03
C SER A 140 -48.36 -13.94 -21.29
N GLU A 141 -47.62 -13.66 -22.37
CA GLU A 141 -47.69 -14.40 -23.64
C GLU A 141 -46.80 -15.67 -23.66
N PHE A 142 -45.99 -15.89 -22.62
CA PHE A 142 -45.08 -17.03 -22.50
C PHE A 142 -45.67 -18.15 -21.65
N SER A 143 -45.24 -19.38 -21.94
CA SER A 143 -45.48 -20.57 -21.12
C SER A 143 -44.18 -21.06 -20.51
N SER A 144 -44.27 -21.72 -19.34
CA SER A 144 -43.08 -22.32 -18.71
C SER A 144 -42.35 -23.26 -19.67
N GLY A 145 -41.05 -23.06 -19.82
CA GLY A 145 -40.17 -23.78 -20.74
C GLY A 145 -39.99 -23.11 -22.11
N ASP A 146 -40.78 -22.07 -22.42
CA ASP A 146 -40.57 -21.26 -23.62
C ASP A 146 -39.21 -20.56 -23.58
N LEU A 147 -38.66 -20.31 -24.76
CA LEU A 147 -37.48 -19.47 -24.90
C LEU A 147 -37.88 -18.00 -25.05
N ILE A 148 -37.14 -17.15 -24.37
CA ILE A 148 -37.16 -15.70 -24.52
C ILE A 148 -35.74 -15.24 -24.88
N ALA A 149 -35.62 -14.31 -25.82
CA ALA A 149 -34.35 -13.77 -26.27
C ALA A 149 -34.29 -12.27 -25.99
N PHE A 150 -33.12 -11.81 -25.55
CA PHE A 150 -32.81 -10.42 -25.26
C PHE A 150 -31.69 -9.97 -26.19
N ARG A 151 -32.00 -9.07 -27.13
CA ARG A 151 -30.99 -8.48 -28.02
C ARG A 151 -30.72 -7.04 -27.64
N ARG A 152 -29.47 -6.75 -27.27
CA ARG A 152 -29.00 -5.39 -26.98
C ARG A 152 -28.79 -4.60 -28.27
N ILE A 153 -29.27 -3.35 -28.30
CA ILE A 153 -29.02 -2.36 -29.35
C ILE A 153 -28.69 -1.04 -28.65
N ALA A 154 -27.40 -0.70 -28.63
CA ALA A 154 -26.84 0.39 -27.84
C ALA A 154 -27.26 0.29 -26.36
N ASP A 155 -28.11 1.20 -25.90
CA ASP A 155 -28.66 1.33 -24.54
C ASP A 155 -30.09 0.76 -24.40
N THR A 156 -30.62 0.13 -25.45
CA THR A 156 -31.96 -0.46 -25.50
C THR A 156 -31.94 -1.96 -25.78
N TYR A 157 -33.05 -2.63 -25.54
CA TYR A 157 -33.18 -4.06 -25.75
C TYR A 157 -34.44 -4.42 -26.51
N ILE A 158 -34.29 -5.36 -27.44
CA ILE A 158 -35.40 -6.03 -28.10
C ILE A 158 -35.61 -7.38 -27.44
N ILE A 159 -36.81 -7.59 -26.93
CA ILE A 159 -37.22 -8.84 -26.29
C ILE A 159 -38.18 -9.56 -27.21
N PHE A 160 -37.90 -10.82 -27.53
CA PHE A 160 -38.69 -11.58 -28.49
C PHE A 160 -38.63 -13.08 -28.22
N ARG A 161 -39.61 -13.81 -28.77
CA ARG A 161 -39.59 -15.28 -28.81
C ARG A 161 -38.77 -15.71 -30.04
N PRO A 162 -37.64 -16.43 -29.89
CA PRO A 162 -36.86 -16.91 -31.02
C PRO A 162 -37.63 -18.00 -31.79
N GLU A 163 -37.65 -17.92 -33.12
CA GLU A 163 -38.30 -18.95 -33.97
C GLU A 163 -37.48 -20.25 -34.03
N ALA A 164 -36.16 -20.13 -33.97
CA ALA A 164 -35.20 -21.23 -33.94
C ALA A 164 -33.94 -20.80 -33.19
N LEU A 165 -33.19 -21.78 -32.68
CA LEU A 165 -31.87 -21.55 -32.12
C LEU A 165 -30.79 -22.00 -33.12
N GLY A 166 -29.70 -21.23 -33.17
CA GLY A 166 -28.45 -21.69 -33.76
C GLY A 166 -27.86 -22.87 -32.99
N PRO A 167 -26.83 -23.54 -33.54
CA PRO A 167 -26.25 -24.73 -32.92
C PRO A 167 -25.44 -24.45 -31.65
N GLY A 168 -24.97 -23.21 -31.43
CA GLY A 168 -24.26 -22.79 -30.22
C GLY A 168 -22.86 -23.38 -30.02
N GLN A 169 -22.33 -24.11 -31.00
CA GLN A 169 -21.07 -24.86 -30.86
C GLN A 169 -19.83 -23.95 -30.83
N VAL A 170 -19.87 -22.84 -31.57
CA VAL A 170 -18.77 -21.86 -31.58
C VAL A 170 -18.75 -21.11 -30.25
N GLU A 171 -19.91 -20.66 -29.79
CA GLU A 171 -20.11 -20.00 -28.50
C GLU A 171 -19.71 -20.91 -27.33
N GLN A 172 -20.13 -22.18 -27.35
CA GLN A 172 -19.74 -23.16 -26.35
C GLN A 172 -18.22 -23.36 -26.30
N GLN A 173 -17.56 -23.43 -27.46
CA GLN A 173 -16.11 -23.58 -27.50
C GLN A 173 -15.39 -22.32 -27.02
N ALA A 174 -15.91 -21.12 -27.33
CA ALA A 174 -15.38 -19.87 -26.84
C ALA A 174 -15.51 -19.75 -25.31
N LEU A 175 -16.68 -20.09 -24.75
CA LEU A 175 -16.89 -20.15 -23.30
C LEU A 175 -15.92 -21.13 -22.63
N LEU A 176 -15.67 -22.31 -23.23
CA LEU A 176 -14.68 -23.26 -22.70
C LEU A 176 -13.26 -22.69 -22.72
N ASN A 177 -12.88 -21.98 -23.78
CA ASN A 177 -11.56 -21.34 -23.87
C ASN A 177 -11.42 -20.24 -22.79
N ALA A 178 -12.43 -19.38 -22.64
CA ALA A 178 -12.47 -18.36 -21.60
C ALA A 178 -12.37 -18.98 -20.20
N PHE A 179 -13.14 -20.03 -19.92
CA PHE A 179 -13.04 -20.79 -18.68
C PHE A 179 -11.61 -21.27 -18.41
N ASN A 180 -10.95 -21.89 -19.40
CA ASN A 180 -9.59 -22.41 -19.21
C ASN A 180 -8.54 -21.31 -18.97
N ASN A 181 -8.77 -20.10 -19.49
CA ASN A 181 -7.89 -18.95 -19.27
C ASN A 181 -8.11 -18.32 -17.89
N LEU A 182 -9.37 -18.24 -17.45
CA LEU A 182 -9.79 -17.66 -16.16
C LEU A 182 -9.57 -18.60 -14.97
N TYR A 183 -9.66 -19.91 -15.18
CA TYR A 183 -9.56 -20.91 -14.12
C TYR A 183 -8.11 -21.11 -13.68
N THR A 184 -7.70 -20.36 -12.65
CA THR A 184 -6.38 -20.45 -12.02
C THR A 184 -6.48 -20.88 -10.56
N ASP A 185 -5.47 -21.61 -10.07
CA ASP A 185 -5.34 -21.99 -8.65
C ASP A 185 -6.56 -22.69 -8.04
N ALA A 186 -7.29 -23.48 -8.86
CA ALA A 186 -8.50 -24.18 -8.47
C ALA A 186 -9.63 -23.26 -7.94
N ARG A 187 -9.70 -22.03 -8.46
CA ARG A 187 -10.72 -21.03 -8.16
C ARG A 187 -11.82 -21.10 -9.20
N GLY A 188 -13.07 -21.26 -8.76
CA GLY A 188 -14.21 -21.26 -9.68
C GLY A 188 -14.35 -19.95 -10.46
N VAL A 189 -14.93 -20.03 -11.66
CA VAL A 189 -15.08 -18.91 -12.60
C VAL A 189 -16.56 -18.58 -12.78
N GLU A 190 -16.90 -17.30 -12.89
CA GLU A 190 -18.28 -16.87 -13.11
C GLU A 190 -18.66 -16.94 -14.61
N PRO A 191 -19.87 -17.41 -14.97
CA PRO A 191 -20.34 -17.41 -16.36
C PRO A 191 -20.30 -16.04 -17.05
N MET A 192 -20.52 -14.96 -16.30
CA MET A 192 -20.45 -13.59 -16.80
C MET A 192 -19.03 -13.24 -17.28
N GLU A 193 -18.01 -13.53 -16.47
CA GLU A 193 -16.61 -13.35 -16.85
C GLU A 193 -16.26 -14.19 -18.09
N MET A 194 -16.71 -15.44 -18.15
CA MET A 194 -16.51 -16.30 -19.33
C MET A 194 -17.14 -15.70 -20.59
N LEU A 195 -18.33 -15.10 -20.48
CA LEU A 195 -19.03 -14.45 -21.59
C LEU A 195 -18.27 -13.21 -22.05
N LEU A 196 -17.87 -12.33 -21.12
CA LEU A 196 -17.17 -11.09 -21.44
C LEU A 196 -15.78 -11.36 -22.01
N ASP A 197 -15.02 -12.34 -21.50
CA ASP A 197 -13.75 -12.78 -22.07
C ASP A 197 -13.92 -13.32 -23.50
N ALA A 198 -14.91 -14.19 -23.71
CA ALA A 198 -15.18 -14.74 -25.04
C ALA A 198 -15.56 -13.63 -26.04
N LEU A 199 -16.39 -12.67 -25.63
CA LEU A 199 -16.78 -11.54 -26.48
C LEU A 199 -15.63 -10.54 -26.70
N CYS A 200 -14.72 -10.40 -25.74
CA CYS A 200 -13.55 -9.54 -25.85
C CYS A 200 -12.65 -10.03 -26.98
N GLU A 201 -12.44 -11.36 -27.06
CA GLU A 201 -11.68 -12.02 -28.12
C GLU A 201 -12.41 -12.07 -29.46
N ASP A 202 -13.71 -12.40 -29.45
CA ASP A 202 -14.55 -12.49 -30.64
C ASP A 202 -15.90 -11.78 -30.46
N PRO A 203 -15.98 -10.47 -30.81
CA PRO A 203 -17.22 -9.72 -30.80
C PRO A 203 -18.26 -10.22 -31.83
N SER A 204 -18.03 -11.27 -32.60
CA SER A 204 -19.06 -11.84 -33.50
C SER A 204 -19.91 -12.93 -32.83
N LEU A 205 -19.57 -13.34 -31.62
CA LEU A 205 -20.31 -14.35 -30.85
C LEU A 205 -21.67 -13.82 -30.37
N PHE A 206 -22.62 -14.74 -30.16
CA PHE A 206 -23.94 -14.45 -29.58
C PHE A 206 -24.73 -13.36 -30.33
N ARG A 207 -24.57 -13.21 -31.64
CA ARG A 207 -25.34 -12.23 -32.44
C ARG A 207 -26.70 -12.74 -32.90
N GLU A 208 -26.86 -14.05 -32.92
CA GLU A 208 -28.13 -14.73 -33.16
C GLU A 208 -28.53 -15.60 -31.96
N PRO A 209 -29.82 -15.90 -31.77
CA PRO A 209 -30.26 -16.73 -30.65
C PRO A 209 -29.61 -18.11 -30.69
N VAL A 210 -28.83 -18.43 -29.66
CA VAL A 210 -28.25 -19.77 -29.38
C VAL A 210 -28.83 -20.32 -28.09
N PRO A 211 -28.63 -21.60 -27.74
CA PRO A 211 -29.07 -22.12 -26.44
C PRO A 211 -28.59 -21.26 -25.27
N PRO A 212 -29.36 -21.20 -24.16
CA PRO A 212 -28.99 -20.46 -22.96
C PRO A 212 -27.59 -20.82 -22.46
N ILE A 213 -26.87 -19.87 -21.84
CA ILE A 213 -25.50 -20.07 -21.35
C ILE A 213 -25.42 -21.29 -20.44
N GLN A 214 -26.40 -21.49 -19.56
CA GLN A 214 -26.47 -22.67 -18.69
C GLN A 214 -26.46 -23.99 -19.49
N GLU A 215 -27.17 -24.05 -20.62
CA GLU A 215 -27.22 -25.24 -21.49
C GLU A 215 -25.90 -25.44 -22.26
N LEU A 216 -25.25 -24.34 -22.66
CA LEU A 216 -23.93 -24.39 -23.29
C LEU A 216 -22.88 -24.92 -22.31
N CYS A 217 -22.88 -24.42 -21.07
CA CYS A 217 -21.96 -24.84 -20.00
C CYS A 217 -22.21 -26.28 -19.53
N TYR A 218 -23.45 -26.77 -19.55
CA TYR A 218 -23.79 -28.12 -19.07
C TYR A 218 -22.97 -29.24 -19.74
N ASN A 219 -22.58 -29.06 -21.01
CA ASN A 219 -21.80 -30.06 -21.74
C ASN A 219 -20.28 -29.93 -21.57
N LEU A 220 -19.80 -28.95 -20.78
CA LEU A 220 -18.38 -28.67 -20.56
C LEU A 220 -17.75 -29.45 -19.39
N LEU A 221 -18.49 -30.38 -18.77
CA LEU A 221 -18.06 -31.10 -17.56
C LEU A 221 -17.76 -30.16 -16.38
N LEU A 222 -18.49 -29.05 -16.29
CA LEU A 222 -18.44 -28.10 -15.19
C LEU A 222 -19.62 -28.33 -14.23
N GLU A 223 -19.37 -28.21 -12.93
CA GLU A 223 -20.39 -28.17 -11.87
C GLU A 223 -20.52 -26.77 -11.28
N PRO A 224 -21.73 -26.34 -10.88
CA PRO A 224 -21.93 -25.07 -10.20
C PRO A 224 -21.78 -25.17 -8.66
N ARG A 225 -21.25 -24.11 -8.04
CA ARG A 225 -21.30 -23.85 -6.59
C ARG A 225 -21.66 -22.38 -6.34
N GLY A 226 -22.95 -22.13 -6.09
CA GLY A 226 -23.47 -20.76 -6.15
C GLY A 226 -23.40 -20.26 -7.60
N ILE A 227 -22.80 -19.08 -7.79
CA ILE A 227 -22.57 -18.49 -9.12
C ILE A 227 -21.33 -19.01 -9.85
N TRP A 228 -20.45 -19.70 -9.13
CA TRP A 228 -19.16 -20.14 -9.65
C TRP A 228 -19.29 -21.48 -10.36
N LEU A 229 -18.59 -21.64 -11.48
CA LEU A 229 -18.41 -22.90 -12.18
C LEU A 229 -16.99 -23.44 -11.95
N GLY A 230 -16.88 -24.76 -11.85
CA GLY A 230 -15.58 -25.41 -11.85
C GLY A 230 -15.67 -26.86 -12.33
N PRO A 231 -14.55 -27.51 -12.61
CA PRO A 231 -14.51 -28.83 -13.22
C PRO A 231 -15.04 -29.93 -12.28
N ILE A 232 -15.81 -30.88 -12.83
CA ILE A 232 -16.36 -32.03 -12.09
C ILE A 232 -15.27 -33.02 -11.64
N ILE A 233 -14.15 -33.06 -12.36
CA ILE A 233 -13.13 -34.12 -12.23
C ILE A 233 -12.02 -33.81 -11.23
N GLU A 234 -11.98 -32.60 -10.67
CA GLU A 234 -10.97 -32.17 -9.71
C GLU A 234 -11.59 -31.35 -8.58
N GLU A 235 -10.86 -31.22 -7.47
CA GLU A 235 -11.30 -30.39 -6.34
C GLU A 235 -10.97 -28.92 -6.64
N TRP A 236 -11.98 -28.07 -6.48
CA TRP A 236 -11.89 -26.62 -6.59
C TRP A 236 -12.71 -25.97 -5.48
N ASP A 237 -12.59 -24.65 -5.28
CA ASP A 237 -13.47 -23.90 -4.38
C ASP A 237 -13.83 -22.54 -5.00
N THR A 238 -14.87 -21.90 -4.49
CA THR A 238 -15.24 -20.54 -4.88
C THR A 238 -14.08 -19.57 -4.57
N PRO A 239 -13.86 -18.48 -5.33
CA PRO A 239 -12.82 -17.49 -5.03
C PRO A 239 -12.88 -16.98 -3.57
N GLY A 240 -14.08 -16.75 -3.04
CA GLY A 240 -14.27 -16.41 -1.63
C GLY A 240 -13.84 -17.53 -0.67
N GLY A 241 -14.08 -18.80 -1.01
CA GLY A 241 -13.64 -19.96 -0.24
C GLY A 241 -12.12 -20.19 -0.27
N VAL A 242 -11.48 -19.98 -1.43
CA VAL A 242 -10.03 -20.00 -1.58
C VAL A 242 -9.40 -18.87 -0.76
N TRP A 243 -9.88 -17.63 -0.92
CA TRP A 243 -9.45 -16.49 -0.13
C TRP A 243 -9.60 -16.74 1.38
N TYR A 244 -10.74 -17.28 1.79
CA TYR A 244 -11.01 -17.64 3.19
C TYR A 244 -9.96 -18.64 3.70
N THR A 245 -9.65 -19.65 2.90
CA THR A 245 -8.67 -20.69 3.25
C THR A 245 -7.24 -20.13 3.31
N GLU A 246 -6.83 -19.32 2.34
CA GLU A 246 -5.51 -18.67 2.30
C GLU A 246 -5.29 -17.76 3.51
N LYS A 247 -6.25 -16.87 3.81
CA LYS A 247 -6.16 -15.99 4.98
C LYS A 247 -6.10 -16.77 6.29
N LYS A 248 -6.89 -17.85 6.40
CA LYS A 248 -6.91 -18.71 7.58
C LYS A 248 -5.58 -19.44 7.76
N ASN A 249 -5.00 -19.95 6.68
CA ASN A 249 -3.70 -20.64 6.70
C ASN A 249 -2.59 -19.66 7.06
N LYS A 250 -2.57 -18.46 6.45
CA LYS A 250 -1.63 -17.40 6.80
C LYS A 250 -1.71 -17.02 8.28
N LEU A 251 -2.91 -16.83 8.82
CA LEU A 251 -3.09 -16.55 10.25
C LEU A 251 -2.57 -17.70 11.13
N ALA A 252 -2.79 -18.96 10.73
CA ALA A 252 -2.27 -20.11 11.45
C ALA A 252 -0.73 -20.17 11.41
N GLU A 253 -0.11 -19.83 10.29
CA GLU A 253 1.34 -19.71 10.13
C GLU A 253 1.92 -18.58 11.00
N ASP A 254 1.33 -17.39 10.93
CA ASP A 254 1.74 -16.21 11.72
C ASP A 254 1.68 -16.48 13.23
N LEU A 255 0.71 -17.29 13.67
CA LEU A 255 0.56 -17.72 15.06
C LEU A 255 1.36 -18.98 15.42
N GLY A 256 2.08 -19.58 14.47
CA GLY A 256 2.92 -20.77 14.69
C GLY A 256 2.12 -22.03 15.05
N PHE A 257 0.95 -22.23 14.46
CA PHE A 257 0.09 -23.37 14.77
C PHE A 257 0.75 -24.71 14.40
N ALA A 258 0.74 -25.65 15.34
CA ALA A 258 0.92 -27.05 15.03
C ALA A 258 -0.34 -27.63 14.37
N GLN A 259 -0.22 -28.79 13.69
CA GLN A 259 -1.34 -29.44 13.00
C GLN A 259 -2.56 -29.69 13.91
N CYS A 260 -2.35 -29.94 15.21
CA CYS A 260 -3.45 -30.07 16.17
C CYS A 260 -4.14 -28.72 16.44
N CYS A 261 -3.41 -27.61 16.51
CA CYS A 261 -3.99 -26.27 16.67
C CYS A 261 -4.87 -25.90 15.48
N THR A 262 -4.45 -26.20 14.25
CA THR A 262 -5.24 -25.91 13.04
C THR A 262 -6.61 -26.60 13.09
N LYS A 263 -6.65 -27.88 13.47
CA LYS A 263 -7.91 -28.64 13.58
C LYS A 263 -8.84 -28.09 14.66
N GLU A 264 -8.29 -27.77 15.83
CA GLU A 264 -9.08 -27.19 16.93
C GLU A 264 -9.59 -25.78 16.59
N PHE A 265 -8.81 -25.01 15.85
CA PHE A 265 -9.20 -23.69 15.34
C PHE A 265 -10.34 -23.78 14.33
N GLU A 266 -10.23 -24.66 13.32
CA GLU A 266 -11.30 -24.90 12.37
C GLU A 266 -12.58 -25.39 13.04
N PHE A 267 -12.44 -26.27 14.04
CA PHE A 267 -13.58 -26.73 14.84
C PHE A 267 -14.26 -25.57 15.59
N ALA A 268 -13.47 -24.67 16.20
CA ALA A 268 -14.01 -23.50 16.91
C ALA A 268 -14.73 -22.54 15.95
N LEU A 269 -14.18 -22.27 14.76
CA LEU A 269 -14.82 -21.44 13.74
C LEU A 269 -16.11 -22.07 13.20
N ALA A 270 -16.11 -23.38 12.94
CA ALA A 270 -17.31 -24.10 12.50
C ALA A 270 -18.42 -24.06 13.56
N ALA A 271 -18.07 -24.21 14.84
CA ALA A 271 -19.03 -24.09 15.94
C ALA A 271 -19.60 -22.67 16.06
N TRP A 272 -18.76 -21.64 15.88
CA TRP A 272 -19.18 -20.25 15.82
C TRP A 272 -20.16 -19.99 14.68
N LYS A 273 -19.82 -20.39 13.45
CA LYS A 273 -20.71 -20.28 12.27
C LYS A 273 -22.05 -20.96 12.53
N THR A 274 -22.02 -22.19 13.02
CA THR A 274 -23.23 -22.97 13.36
C THR A 274 -24.09 -22.26 14.42
N TRP A 275 -23.47 -21.71 15.46
CA TRP A 275 -24.19 -20.94 16.49
C TRP A 275 -24.82 -19.67 15.92
N ARG A 276 -24.07 -18.92 15.10
CA ARG A 276 -24.52 -17.67 14.48
C ARG A 276 -25.73 -17.89 13.58
N ASP A 277 -25.65 -18.91 12.73
CA ASP A 277 -26.65 -19.15 11.67
C ASP A 277 -27.97 -19.70 12.24
N SER A 278 -27.92 -20.45 13.35
CA SER A 278 -29.09 -21.14 13.90
C SER A 278 -29.60 -20.62 15.26
N LYS A 279 -28.77 -19.90 16.03
CA LYS A 279 -29.01 -19.41 17.42
C LYS A 279 -29.54 -20.44 18.44
N GLN A 280 -29.77 -21.69 18.02
CA GLN A 280 -30.36 -22.80 18.79
C GLN A 280 -29.70 -24.15 18.46
N ALA A 281 -28.49 -24.15 17.90
CA ALA A 281 -27.77 -25.40 17.64
C ALA A 281 -27.43 -26.13 18.96
N ASN A 282 -27.64 -27.46 18.94
CA ASN A 282 -27.20 -28.36 20.00
C ASN A 282 -25.68 -28.56 19.91
N LEU A 283 -24.92 -27.51 20.25
CA LEU A 283 -23.46 -27.51 20.23
C LEU A 283 -22.90 -28.18 21.49
N ASP A 284 -21.84 -28.97 21.31
CA ASP A 284 -21.05 -29.43 22.45
C ASP A 284 -20.15 -28.30 22.96
N TYR A 285 -20.70 -27.46 23.83
CA TYR A 285 -19.98 -26.34 24.45
C TYR A 285 -18.70 -26.77 25.18
N LYS A 286 -18.62 -28.01 25.69
CA LYS A 286 -17.38 -28.49 26.33
C LYS A 286 -16.31 -28.79 25.29
N ALA A 287 -16.68 -29.37 24.16
CA ALA A 287 -15.76 -29.59 23.05
C ALA A 287 -15.24 -28.26 22.50
N VAL A 288 -16.11 -27.26 22.29
CA VAL A 288 -15.71 -25.92 21.82
C VAL A 288 -14.75 -25.24 22.78
N LEU A 289 -15.05 -25.26 24.09
CA LEU A 289 -14.14 -24.71 25.09
C LEU A 289 -12.81 -25.47 25.16
N ASN A 290 -12.82 -26.79 24.92
CA ASN A 290 -11.59 -27.57 24.87
C ASN A 290 -10.71 -27.17 23.67
N ALA A 291 -11.32 -26.99 22.50
CA ALA A 291 -10.66 -26.53 21.29
C ALA A 291 -10.01 -25.15 21.49
N LEU A 292 -10.80 -24.18 22.00
CA LEU A 292 -10.31 -22.83 22.32
C LEU A 292 -9.21 -22.83 23.41
N SER A 293 -9.18 -23.84 24.28
CA SER A 293 -8.15 -23.95 25.33
C SER A 293 -6.82 -24.49 24.82
N HIS A 294 -6.71 -24.86 23.54
CA HIS A 294 -5.48 -25.34 22.94
C HIS A 294 -4.58 -24.16 22.54
N ASP A 295 -3.35 -24.12 23.05
CA ASP A 295 -2.30 -23.11 22.78
C ASP A 295 -2.81 -21.73 22.29
N MET A 296 -2.50 -21.35 21.05
CA MET A 296 -2.85 -20.05 20.44
C MET A 296 -4.24 -20.03 19.77
N VAL A 297 -5.05 -21.08 19.91
CA VAL A 297 -6.35 -21.22 19.19
C VAL A 297 -7.33 -20.13 19.61
N ALA A 298 -7.42 -19.78 20.89
CA ALA A 298 -8.30 -18.69 21.32
C ALA A 298 -7.87 -17.33 20.72
N THR A 299 -6.57 -17.09 20.54
CA THR A 299 -6.04 -15.90 19.88
C THR A 299 -6.35 -15.92 18.38
N GLY A 300 -6.14 -17.05 17.70
CA GLY A 300 -6.54 -17.20 16.30
C GLY A 300 -8.03 -17.00 16.09
N PHE A 301 -8.86 -17.51 17.01
CA PHE A 301 -10.31 -17.30 17.00
C PHE A 301 -10.68 -15.82 17.15
N THR A 302 -10.06 -15.08 18.09
CA THR A 302 -10.34 -13.64 18.23
C THR A 302 -9.87 -12.86 17.01
N SER A 303 -8.63 -13.09 16.55
CA SER A 303 -8.12 -12.44 15.34
C SER A 303 -9.04 -12.68 14.15
N TRP A 304 -9.46 -13.93 13.92
CA TRP A 304 -10.34 -14.27 12.81
C TRP A 304 -11.69 -13.57 12.90
N VAL A 305 -12.38 -13.75 14.02
CA VAL A 305 -13.76 -13.30 14.16
C VAL A 305 -13.85 -11.77 14.22
N PHE A 306 -12.82 -11.06 14.68
CA PHE A 306 -12.85 -9.60 14.71
C PHE A 306 -12.30 -8.93 13.45
N GLN A 307 -11.48 -9.62 12.64
CA GLN A 307 -10.95 -9.06 11.39
C GLN A 307 -11.80 -9.41 10.16
N TYR A 308 -12.41 -10.59 10.12
CA TYR A 308 -12.99 -11.12 8.87
C TYR A 308 -14.50 -11.41 8.94
N GLU A 309 -15.13 -11.28 10.09
CA GLU A 309 -16.58 -11.52 10.24
C GLU A 309 -17.33 -10.21 10.43
N SER A 310 -18.46 -10.04 9.75
CA SER A 310 -19.27 -8.82 9.84
C SER A 310 -20.00 -8.71 11.19
N SER A 311 -19.87 -7.54 11.85
CA SER A 311 -20.59 -7.18 13.09
C SER A 311 -20.51 -8.22 14.25
N PRO A 312 -19.31 -8.64 14.68
CA PRO A 312 -19.15 -9.80 15.57
C PRO A 312 -19.39 -9.50 17.05
N TYR A 313 -19.22 -8.26 17.52
CA TYR A 313 -18.99 -7.97 18.94
C TYR A 313 -20.07 -8.49 19.91
N ARG A 314 -21.32 -8.06 19.73
CA ARG A 314 -22.45 -8.48 20.59
C ARG A 314 -22.73 -9.98 20.46
N SER A 315 -22.52 -10.54 19.27
CA SER A 315 -22.73 -11.95 18.99
C SER A 315 -21.68 -12.81 19.69
N VAL A 316 -20.40 -12.41 19.67
CA VAL A 316 -19.31 -13.10 20.37
C VAL A 316 -19.50 -13.04 21.89
N GLU A 317 -19.87 -11.88 22.44
CA GLU A 317 -20.16 -11.78 23.88
C GLU A 317 -21.25 -12.76 24.32
N THR A 318 -22.31 -12.85 23.52
CA THR A 318 -23.46 -13.74 23.80
C THR A 318 -23.04 -15.21 23.70
N PHE A 319 -22.39 -15.60 22.60
CA PHE A 319 -21.89 -16.96 22.40
C PHE A 319 -20.95 -17.41 23.53
N MET A 320 -20.00 -16.55 23.91
CA MET A 320 -19.08 -16.87 24.99
C MET A 320 -19.76 -16.93 26.35
N THR A 321 -20.84 -16.16 26.56
CA THR A 321 -21.62 -16.22 27.80
C THR A 321 -22.34 -17.56 27.95
N ASP A 322 -22.88 -18.10 26.86
CA ASP A 322 -23.49 -19.43 26.85
C ASP A 322 -22.45 -20.54 27.09
N LEU A 323 -21.29 -20.43 26.43
CA LEU A 323 -20.16 -21.36 26.57
C LEU A 323 -19.63 -21.42 28.02
N VAL A 324 -19.27 -20.27 28.61
CA VAL A 324 -18.64 -20.25 29.95
C VAL A 324 -19.61 -20.67 31.05
N SER A 325 -20.92 -20.44 30.88
CA SER A 325 -21.94 -20.91 31.83
C SER A 325 -22.00 -22.45 31.91
N SER A 326 -21.51 -23.12 30.89
CA SER A 326 -21.50 -24.58 30.74
C SER A 326 -20.10 -25.20 30.98
N GLY A 327 -19.09 -24.36 31.21
CA GLY A 327 -17.67 -24.72 31.23
C GLY A 327 -17.10 -24.89 32.64
N GLY A 328 -16.42 -26.01 32.89
CA GLY A 328 -15.62 -26.25 34.10
C GLY A 328 -14.28 -25.50 34.09
N SER A 329 -13.17 -26.21 34.29
CA SER A 329 -11.82 -25.62 34.24
C SER A 329 -11.45 -25.03 32.86
N LYS A 330 -12.04 -25.56 31.77
CA LYS A 330 -11.85 -25.09 30.39
C LYS A 330 -12.59 -23.77 30.06
N ALA A 331 -13.36 -23.22 30.99
CA ALA A 331 -14.03 -21.93 30.78
C ALA A 331 -13.04 -20.76 30.61
N ALA A 332 -11.77 -20.93 30.99
CA ALA A 332 -10.76 -19.88 30.89
C ALA A 332 -10.65 -19.27 29.48
N ALA A 333 -10.64 -20.10 28.43
CA ALA A 333 -10.59 -19.64 27.06
C ALA A 333 -11.83 -18.81 26.66
N GLY A 334 -13.03 -19.25 27.08
CA GLY A 334 -14.26 -18.49 26.81
C GLY A 334 -14.30 -17.14 27.54
N TYR A 335 -13.81 -17.08 28.78
CA TYR A 335 -13.66 -15.82 29.51
C TYR A 335 -12.66 -14.88 28.83
N TYR A 336 -11.54 -15.41 28.33
CA TYR A 336 -10.57 -14.64 27.56
C TYR A 336 -11.18 -14.04 26.30
N VAL A 337 -11.83 -14.85 25.45
CA VAL A 337 -12.46 -14.35 24.21
C VAL A 337 -13.55 -13.32 24.52
N ARG A 338 -14.36 -13.54 25.56
CA ARG A 338 -15.37 -12.56 25.99
C ARG A 338 -14.75 -11.27 26.49
N ALA A 339 -13.59 -11.33 27.15
CA ALA A 339 -12.88 -10.14 27.60
C ALA A 339 -12.41 -9.29 26.41
N ILE A 340 -11.88 -9.91 25.35
CA ILE A 340 -11.48 -9.21 24.12
C ILE A 340 -12.69 -8.52 23.48
N SER A 341 -13.79 -9.25 23.28
CA SER A 341 -15.07 -8.69 22.78
C SER A 341 -15.51 -7.47 23.58
N ARG A 342 -15.57 -7.58 24.91
CA ARG A 342 -15.97 -6.49 25.81
C ARG A 342 -14.99 -5.31 25.79
N ALA A 343 -13.70 -5.57 25.64
CA ALA A 343 -12.70 -4.51 25.55
C ALA A 343 -12.87 -3.69 24.26
N LEU A 344 -13.17 -4.35 23.14
CA LEU A 344 -13.44 -3.70 21.85
C LEU A 344 -14.74 -2.88 21.87
N GLU A 345 -15.72 -3.27 22.69
CA GLU A 345 -16.96 -2.50 22.91
C GLU A 345 -16.85 -1.41 24.00
N GLY A 346 -15.64 -1.16 24.54
CA GLY A 346 -15.39 -0.14 25.56
C GLY A 346 -15.87 -0.52 26.97
N LYS A 347 -16.26 -1.78 27.19
CA LYS A 347 -16.66 -2.33 28.50
C LYS A 347 -15.42 -2.77 29.30
N ALA A 348 -14.42 -1.90 29.42
CA ALA A 348 -13.10 -2.24 29.98
C ALA A 348 -13.16 -2.87 31.39
N ILE A 349 -14.01 -2.38 32.29
CA ILE A 349 -14.14 -2.93 33.64
C ILE A 349 -14.69 -4.36 33.64
N LEU A 350 -15.59 -4.69 32.70
CA LEU A 350 -16.11 -6.05 32.56
C LEU A 350 -15.07 -6.98 31.93
N ALA A 351 -14.31 -6.49 30.94
CA ALA A 351 -13.21 -7.23 30.34
C ALA A 351 -12.13 -7.59 31.37
N GLU A 352 -11.71 -6.65 32.23
CA GLU A 352 -10.74 -6.91 33.31
C GLU A 352 -11.24 -8.02 34.26
N LYS A 353 -12.54 -7.99 34.62
CA LYS A 353 -13.15 -9.03 35.47
C LYS A 353 -13.15 -10.39 34.79
N ASP A 354 -13.44 -10.45 33.49
CA ASP A 354 -13.41 -11.69 32.74
C ASP A 354 -12.00 -12.28 32.66
N LEU A 355 -10.96 -11.47 32.45
CA LEU A 355 -9.57 -11.94 32.47
C LEU A 355 -9.17 -12.48 33.85
N GLN A 356 -9.60 -11.81 34.93
CA GLN A 356 -9.42 -12.33 36.28
C GLN A 356 -10.16 -13.66 36.48
N MET A 357 -11.37 -13.82 35.92
CA MET A 357 -12.10 -15.09 35.95
C MET A 357 -11.40 -16.17 35.14
N ALA A 358 -10.87 -15.85 33.96
CA ALA A 358 -10.10 -16.78 33.16
C ALA A 358 -8.94 -17.39 33.96
N LEU A 359 -8.18 -16.54 34.66
CA LEU A 359 -7.04 -16.96 35.49
C LEU A 359 -7.45 -17.67 36.80
N ARG A 360 -8.70 -17.53 37.26
CA ARG A 360 -9.23 -18.36 38.36
C ARG A 360 -9.52 -19.79 37.90
N HIS A 361 -10.01 -19.94 36.66
CA HIS A 361 -10.32 -21.25 36.09
C HIS A 361 -9.05 -21.97 35.61
N ASP A 362 -8.12 -21.24 34.99
CA ASP A 362 -6.81 -21.74 34.60
C ASP A 362 -5.72 -20.69 34.86
N PRO A 363 -5.00 -20.78 36.00
CA PRO A 363 -3.88 -19.90 36.31
C PRO A 363 -2.69 -20.01 35.35
N LYS A 364 -2.67 -20.99 34.44
CA LYS A 364 -1.63 -21.17 33.43
C LYS A 364 -2.02 -20.63 32.06
N PHE A 365 -3.26 -20.15 31.88
CA PHE A 365 -3.72 -19.61 30.61
C PHE A 365 -2.99 -18.30 30.28
N GLU A 366 -1.94 -18.42 29.48
CA GLU A 366 -0.92 -17.39 29.30
C GLU A 366 -1.47 -16.14 28.59
N MET A 367 -2.29 -16.33 27.55
CA MET A 367 -2.87 -15.22 26.78
C MET A 367 -3.74 -14.30 27.65
N ALA A 368 -4.49 -14.86 28.61
CA ALA A 368 -5.23 -14.03 29.57
C ALA A 368 -4.32 -13.28 30.55
N LYS A 369 -3.13 -13.80 30.88
CA LYS A 369 -2.15 -13.06 31.70
C LYS A 369 -1.55 -11.89 30.94
N ILE A 370 -1.15 -12.12 29.68
CA ILE A 370 -0.60 -11.09 28.81
C ILE A 370 -1.64 -9.99 28.62
N GLU A 371 -2.88 -10.38 28.32
CA GLU A 371 -3.96 -9.41 28.15
C GLU A 371 -4.26 -8.67 29.46
N LEU A 372 -4.36 -9.36 30.61
CA LEU A 372 -4.56 -8.70 31.91
C LEU A 372 -3.40 -7.76 32.27
N ALA A 373 -2.17 -8.07 31.87
CA ALA A 373 -1.04 -7.17 32.06
C ALA A 373 -1.30 -5.83 31.38
N SER A 374 -1.85 -5.81 30.17
CA SER A 374 -2.19 -4.55 29.48
C SER A 374 -3.16 -3.68 30.28
N PHE A 375 -4.10 -4.27 31.03
CA PHE A 375 -5.01 -3.53 31.91
C PHE A 375 -4.29 -2.97 33.14
N PHE A 376 -3.29 -3.67 33.69
CA PHE A 376 -2.43 -3.10 34.73
C PHE A 376 -1.62 -1.92 34.22
N ALA A 377 -1.10 -2.02 32.99
CA ALA A 377 -0.47 -0.90 32.33
C ALA A 377 -1.46 0.27 32.17
N ASP A 378 -2.70 -0.01 31.75
CA ASP A 378 -3.75 0.98 31.59
C ASP A 378 -4.03 1.78 32.86
N ARG A 379 -4.06 1.06 34.00
CA ARG A 379 -4.23 1.64 35.35
C ARG A 379 -3.01 2.39 35.89
N GLY A 380 -1.90 2.39 35.17
CA GLY A 380 -0.67 3.01 35.64
C GLY A 380 0.14 2.17 36.63
N ASP A 381 -0.16 0.87 36.77
CA ASP A 381 0.54 -0.07 37.66
C ASP A 381 1.62 -0.87 36.90
N ILE A 382 2.76 -0.22 36.67
CA ILE A 382 3.90 -0.81 35.96
C ILE A 382 4.49 -2.04 36.69
N GLN A 383 4.37 -2.14 38.01
CA GLN A 383 4.87 -3.29 38.76
C GLN A 383 3.95 -4.50 38.58
N ALA A 384 2.64 -4.31 38.63
CA ALA A 384 1.68 -5.37 38.32
C ALA A 384 1.81 -5.82 36.85
N TYR A 385 2.03 -4.89 35.91
CA TYR A 385 2.34 -5.19 34.52
C TYR A 385 3.56 -6.12 34.38
N ILE A 386 4.73 -5.72 34.90
CA ILE A 386 5.96 -6.52 34.85
C ILE A 386 5.77 -7.87 35.56
N SER A 387 5.12 -7.88 36.72
CA SER A 387 4.90 -9.10 37.50
C SER A 387 3.97 -10.09 36.80
N ALA A 388 3.00 -9.62 36.01
CA ALA A 388 2.13 -10.49 35.21
C ALA A 388 2.92 -11.10 34.03
N LEU A 389 3.67 -10.27 33.30
CA LEU A 389 4.48 -10.71 32.16
C LEU A 389 5.57 -11.71 32.56
N ARG A 390 6.24 -11.54 33.70
CA ARG A 390 7.26 -12.50 34.19
C ARG A 390 6.74 -13.91 34.47
N GLN A 391 5.42 -14.12 34.46
CA GLN A 391 4.78 -15.43 34.62
C GLN A 391 4.40 -16.08 33.28
N CYS A 392 4.80 -15.46 32.17
CA CYS A 392 4.58 -15.91 30.79
C CYS A 392 5.92 -16.38 30.19
N ASP A 393 5.86 -16.99 29.00
CA ASP A 393 7.05 -17.40 28.25
C ASP A 393 7.90 -16.17 27.90
N PRO A 394 9.17 -16.10 28.36
CA PRO A 394 10.06 -15.00 28.01
C PRO A 394 10.19 -14.76 26.52
N ALA A 395 10.09 -15.79 25.66
CA ALA A 395 10.17 -15.61 24.21
C ALA A 395 9.09 -14.66 23.67
N ARG A 396 7.92 -14.60 24.32
CA ARG A 396 6.78 -13.75 23.91
C ARG A 396 6.80 -12.35 24.51
N VAL A 397 7.37 -12.18 25.72
CA VAL A 397 7.18 -10.94 26.52
C VAL A 397 8.48 -10.26 26.96
N LEU A 398 9.66 -10.80 26.65
CA LEU A 398 10.93 -10.25 27.13
C LEU A 398 11.16 -8.79 26.69
N GLY A 399 10.78 -8.44 25.46
CA GLY A 399 10.84 -7.05 24.97
C GLY A 399 10.02 -6.11 25.85
N GLN A 400 8.75 -6.46 26.09
CA GLN A 400 7.83 -5.70 26.95
C GLN A 400 8.35 -5.53 28.38
N ILE A 401 8.96 -6.58 28.95
CA ILE A 401 9.55 -6.52 30.29
C ILE A 401 10.74 -5.55 30.31
N LYS A 402 11.68 -5.69 29.35
CA LYS A 402 12.87 -4.83 29.28
C LYS A 402 12.50 -3.36 29.13
N GLU A 403 11.55 -3.06 28.25
CA GLU A 403 11.06 -1.70 28.04
C GLU A 403 10.43 -1.11 29.31
N ALA A 404 9.57 -1.87 30.01
CA ALA A 404 8.99 -1.39 31.26
C ALA A 404 10.00 -1.25 32.39
N GLU A 405 11.00 -2.12 32.48
CA GLU A 405 12.07 -2.02 33.47
C GLU A 405 12.97 -0.80 33.22
N ALA A 406 13.23 -0.45 31.96
CA ALA A 406 13.99 0.76 31.60
C ALA A 406 13.31 2.06 32.05
N LEU A 407 11.99 2.05 32.24
CA LEU A 407 11.22 3.19 32.75
C LEU A 407 11.30 3.31 34.29
N LEU A 408 11.71 2.26 35.01
CA LEU A 408 11.77 2.32 36.46
C LEU A 408 12.93 3.23 36.90
N PRO A 409 12.67 4.17 37.84
CA PRO A 409 13.73 5.02 38.38
C PRO A 409 14.86 4.17 38.99
N PRO A 410 16.14 4.55 38.79
CA PRO A 410 17.30 3.82 39.29
C PRO A 410 17.47 4.08 40.80
N TYR A 411 16.53 3.58 41.60
CA TYR A 411 16.68 3.64 43.05
C TYR A 411 17.78 2.66 43.48
N ALA A 412 18.75 3.15 44.26
CA ALA A 412 19.72 2.28 44.91
C ALA A 412 18.97 1.19 45.71
N PRO A 413 19.42 -0.08 45.67
CA PRO A 413 18.78 -1.17 46.41
C PRO A 413 18.59 -0.78 47.88
N THR A 414 17.34 -0.54 48.28
CA THR A 414 16.99 -0.08 49.62
C THR A 414 16.24 -1.19 50.35
N ASP A 415 16.59 -1.46 51.60
CA ASP A 415 15.88 -2.46 52.41
C ASP A 415 14.39 -2.10 52.55
N ARG A 416 13.52 -3.12 52.54
CA ARG A 416 12.05 -2.96 52.53
C ARG A 416 11.52 -2.08 53.65
N ASN A 417 12.18 -2.03 54.81
CA ASN A 417 11.72 -1.27 55.98
C ASN A 417 12.39 0.10 56.13
N GLN A 418 13.38 0.44 55.30
CA GLN A 418 14.07 1.73 55.33
C GLN A 418 13.22 2.85 54.70
N PRO A 419 13.50 4.13 55.02
CA PRO A 419 12.89 5.26 54.33
C PRO A 419 13.07 5.15 52.81
N CYS A 420 12.01 5.47 52.08
CA CYS A 420 11.97 5.33 50.64
C CYS A 420 12.93 6.33 49.95
N PRO A 421 13.74 5.88 48.96
CA PRO A 421 14.71 6.74 48.27
C PRO A 421 14.07 7.86 47.44
N CYS A 422 12.76 7.82 47.21
CA CYS A 422 12.01 8.91 46.55
C CYS A 422 11.77 10.14 47.43
N GLY A 423 12.23 10.14 48.69
CA GLY A 423 12.08 11.29 49.60
C GLY A 423 10.72 11.40 50.31
N SER A 424 9.82 10.43 50.14
CA SER A 424 8.47 10.44 50.76
C SER A 424 8.44 10.27 52.28
N ARG A 425 9.57 9.91 52.90
CA ARG A 425 9.72 9.53 54.32
C ARG A 425 8.92 8.30 54.77
N LEU A 426 8.14 7.68 53.87
CA LEU A 426 7.48 6.38 54.12
C LEU A 426 8.50 5.23 54.01
N LYS A 427 8.21 4.07 54.61
CA LYS A 427 9.00 2.84 54.40
C LYS A 427 8.94 2.44 52.92
N TYR A 428 10.04 1.96 52.35
CA TYR A 428 10.13 1.62 50.93
C TYR A 428 9.01 0.66 50.49
N LYS A 429 8.71 -0.37 51.30
CA LYS A 429 7.61 -1.33 51.05
C LYS A 429 6.20 -0.72 51.00
N ALA A 430 6.02 0.44 51.62
CA ALA A 430 4.76 1.19 51.68
C ALA A 430 4.75 2.37 50.70
N CYS A 431 5.79 2.50 49.86
CA CYS A 431 5.94 3.56 48.88
C CYS A 431 6.37 2.96 47.53
N CYS A 432 7.55 3.30 47.01
CA CYS A 432 7.94 2.98 45.63
C CYS A 432 8.19 1.49 45.34
N LEU A 433 8.24 0.60 46.34
CA LEU A 433 8.35 -0.84 46.09
C LEU A 433 7.12 -1.40 45.37
N LYS A 434 5.93 -0.86 45.66
CA LYS A 434 4.67 -1.28 45.02
C LYS A 434 4.23 -0.32 43.92
N SER A 435 4.44 0.98 44.14
CA SER A 435 3.98 2.03 43.24
C SER A 435 5.14 2.99 42.96
N PRO A 436 6.08 2.59 42.07
CA PRO A 436 7.20 3.45 41.69
C PRO A 436 6.67 4.76 41.11
N LYS A 437 7.23 5.88 41.56
CA LYS A 437 6.88 7.19 41.01
C LYS A 437 7.71 7.43 39.76
N LEU A 438 7.06 7.38 38.61
CA LEU A 438 7.66 7.76 37.33
C LEU A 438 7.79 9.28 37.25
N SER A 439 8.84 9.77 36.59
CA SER A 439 8.92 11.18 36.20
C SER A 439 7.82 11.51 35.19
N THR A 440 7.51 12.80 35.00
CA THR A 440 6.51 13.22 34.01
C THR A 440 6.92 12.76 32.60
N THR A 441 8.17 12.99 32.21
CA THR A 441 8.73 12.52 30.92
C THR A 441 8.61 11.01 30.74
N THR A 442 9.02 10.23 31.74
CA THR A 442 8.93 8.76 31.69
C THR A 442 7.49 8.29 31.56
N ARG A 443 6.56 8.96 32.24
CA ARG A 443 5.13 8.62 32.19
C ARG A 443 4.52 8.93 30.81
N ILE A 444 4.90 10.05 30.18
CA ILE A 444 4.50 10.39 28.81
C ILE A 444 4.98 9.33 27.82
N ASN A 445 6.28 8.98 27.86
CA ASN A 445 6.84 7.96 26.97
C ASN A 445 6.16 6.60 27.16
N TRP A 446 5.84 6.24 28.41
CA TRP A 446 5.11 5.02 28.70
C TRP A 446 3.68 5.02 28.14
N LEU A 447 2.98 6.17 28.19
CA LEU A 447 1.65 6.31 27.60
C LEU A 447 1.68 6.19 26.07
N ILE A 448 2.66 6.81 25.40
CA ILE A 448 2.86 6.65 23.95
C ILE A 448 3.02 5.17 23.61
N GLN A 449 3.96 4.48 24.25
CA GLN A 449 4.19 3.05 24.03
C GLN A 449 2.95 2.18 24.30
N ARG A 450 2.11 2.55 25.26
CA ARG A 450 0.84 1.84 25.55
C ARG A 450 -0.16 2.02 24.41
N VAL A 451 -0.36 3.25 23.95
CA VAL A 451 -1.27 3.54 22.83
C VAL A 451 -0.78 2.87 21.56
N THR A 452 0.52 2.97 21.24
CA THR A 452 1.11 2.31 20.07
C THR A 452 0.89 0.80 20.09
N ARG A 453 1.17 0.12 21.22
CA ARG A 453 0.92 -1.32 21.34
C ARG A 453 -0.55 -1.70 21.27
N TRP A 454 -1.42 -0.81 21.73
CA TRP A 454 -2.86 -1.05 21.68
C TRP A 454 -3.39 -0.90 20.26
N MET A 455 -2.91 0.10 19.50
CA MET A 455 -3.23 0.29 18.07
C MET A 455 -2.72 -0.88 17.23
N ALA A 456 -1.50 -1.36 17.48
CA ALA A 456 -0.87 -2.45 16.71
C ALA A 456 -1.43 -3.86 17.02
N ARG A 457 -2.59 -3.97 17.67
CA ARG A 457 -3.20 -5.27 17.98
C ARG A 457 -3.84 -5.89 16.73
N PRO A 458 -3.79 -7.23 16.55
CA PRO A 458 -4.43 -7.90 15.42
C PRO A 458 -5.90 -7.51 15.25
N GLU A 459 -6.70 -7.50 16.33
CA GLU A 459 -8.12 -7.17 16.26
C GLU A 459 -8.41 -5.69 15.89
N ARG A 460 -7.37 -4.88 15.67
CA ARG A 460 -7.44 -3.48 15.24
C ARG A 460 -6.66 -3.22 13.95
N GLN A 461 -6.13 -4.25 13.29
CA GLN A 461 -5.32 -4.08 12.08
C GLN A 461 -6.11 -3.44 10.93
N GLU A 462 -7.43 -3.69 10.83
CA GLU A 462 -8.30 -3.03 9.85
C GLU A 462 -8.31 -1.50 10.03
N ASN A 463 -8.21 -0.99 11.27
CA ASN A 463 -8.12 0.45 11.54
C ASN A 463 -6.81 1.06 10.99
N LEU A 464 -5.81 0.24 10.68
CA LEU A 464 -4.52 0.66 10.15
C LEU A 464 -4.34 0.30 8.67
N SER A 465 -5.09 -0.68 8.15
CA SER A 465 -4.88 -1.19 6.79
C SER A 465 -5.00 -0.10 5.74
N ASP A 466 -5.96 0.81 5.89
CA ASP A 466 -6.17 1.91 4.96
C ASP A 466 -4.96 2.85 4.94
N TYR A 467 -4.35 3.14 6.09
CA TYR A 467 -3.15 3.97 6.17
C TYR A 467 -1.96 3.31 5.45
N PHE A 468 -1.77 2.00 5.64
CA PHE A 468 -0.70 1.27 4.97
C PHE A 468 -0.95 1.12 3.47
N LEU A 469 -2.17 0.77 3.06
CA LEU A 469 -2.54 0.58 1.66
C LEU A 469 -2.41 1.89 0.89
N THR A 470 -3.03 2.97 1.37
CA THR A 470 -2.94 4.29 0.74
C THR A 470 -1.50 4.81 0.71
N PHE A 471 -0.69 4.55 1.74
CA PHE A 471 0.72 4.93 1.70
C PHE A 471 1.51 4.15 0.62
N ASN A 472 1.27 2.84 0.47
CA ASN A 472 1.86 2.04 -0.61
C ASN A 472 1.46 2.60 -1.99
N GLU A 473 0.17 2.87 -2.20
CA GLU A 473 -0.34 3.47 -3.44
C GLU A 473 0.33 4.82 -3.74
N MET A 474 0.46 5.68 -2.73
CA MET A 474 1.13 6.99 -2.88
C MET A 474 2.63 6.86 -3.19
N LEU A 475 3.30 5.85 -2.64
CA LEU A 475 4.73 5.59 -2.85
C LEU A 475 4.98 5.01 -4.25
N GLY A 476 4.12 4.12 -4.72
CA GLY A 476 4.23 3.41 -6.01
C GLY A 476 5.09 2.13 -5.95
N GLU A 477 5.57 1.76 -4.76
CA GLU A 477 6.37 0.55 -4.51
C GLU A 477 6.02 -0.03 -3.11
N PRO A 478 6.24 -1.34 -2.85
CA PRO A 478 5.97 -1.94 -1.55
C PRO A 478 6.82 -1.32 -0.43
N ILE A 479 6.20 -0.98 0.70
CA ILE A 479 6.85 -0.46 1.91
C ILE A 479 8.00 -1.37 2.39
N GLU A 480 9.15 -0.77 2.71
CA GLU A 480 10.13 -1.36 3.64
C GLU A 480 9.65 -1.19 5.09
N ASP A 481 9.81 -2.21 5.95
CA ASP A 481 9.41 -2.23 7.38
C ASP A 481 9.85 -0.98 8.19
N ASP A 482 10.83 -0.23 7.68
CA ASP A 482 11.39 0.97 8.30
C ASP A 482 10.38 2.14 8.45
N TYR A 483 9.27 2.16 7.70
CA TYR A 483 8.32 3.28 7.69
C TYR A 483 7.09 3.10 8.61
N ASP A 484 6.87 1.90 9.13
CA ASP A 484 5.73 1.54 9.98
C ASP A 484 5.53 2.49 11.16
N ASN A 485 6.64 2.94 11.76
CA ASN A 485 6.61 3.83 12.92
C ASN A 485 5.97 5.20 12.59
N PHE A 486 6.22 5.73 11.39
CA PHE A 486 5.63 7.01 11.00
C PHE A 486 4.14 6.86 10.69
N ILE A 487 3.76 5.80 9.97
CA ILE A 487 2.36 5.50 9.64
C ILE A 487 1.54 5.31 10.93
N LEU A 488 2.06 4.51 11.87
CA LEU A 488 1.46 4.33 13.19
C LEU A 488 1.37 5.64 13.98
N ASP A 489 2.40 6.48 13.96
CA ASP A 489 2.39 7.78 14.63
C ASP A 489 1.33 8.73 14.04
N VAL A 490 1.15 8.71 12.71
CA VAL A 490 0.07 9.45 12.03
C VAL A 490 -1.29 8.94 12.48
N ALA A 491 -1.53 7.62 12.44
CA ALA A 491 -2.80 7.03 12.88
C ALA A 491 -3.13 7.33 14.36
N ILE A 492 -2.12 7.35 15.24
CA ILE A 492 -2.30 7.62 16.68
C ILE A 492 -2.71 9.06 16.94
N PHE A 493 -2.00 10.03 16.35
CA PHE A 493 -2.13 11.44 16.70
C PHE A 493 -3.06 12.20 15.77
N GLU A 494 -2.91 12.04 14.46
CA GLU A 494 -3.77 12.69 13.47
C GLU A 494 -5.01 11.84 13.18
N GLY A 495 -4.87 10.51 13.12
CA GLY A 495 -5.94 9.56 12.81
C GLY A 495 -6.92 9.27 13.96
N GLY A 496 -6.83 10.00 15.08
CA GLY A 496 -7.75 9.85 16.21
C GLY A 496 -7.50 8.63 17.12
N GLY A 497 -6.38 7.91 16.97
CA GLY A 497 -6.09 6.73 17.80
C GLY A 497 -6.03 7.00 19.31
N ILE A 498 -5.60 8.19 19.74
CA ILE A 498 -5.66 8.59 21.16
C ILE A 498 -7.10 8.73 21.65
N ASP A 499 -7.99 9.32 20.84
CA ASP A 499 -9.40 9.47 21.17
C ASP A 499 -10.09 8.11 21.29
N GLU A 500 -9.82 7.23 20.34
CA GLU A 500 -10.35 5.87 20.34
C GLU A 500 -9.88 5.09 21.59
N TYR A 501 -8.58 5.17 21.91
CA TYR A 501 -8.01 4.57 23.11
C TYR A 501 -8.67 5.11 24.38
N MET A 502 -8.85 6.43 24.47
CA MET A 502 -9.52 7.05 25.61
C MET A 502 -11.01 6.71 25.70
N GLY A 503 -11.69 6.50 24.57
CA GLY A 503 -13.08 6.04 24.52
C GLY A 503 -13.22 4.62 25.07
N LEU A 504 -12.31 3.72 24.69
CA LEU A 504 -12.43 2.29 25.01
C LEU A 504 -11.76 1.90 26.34
N ARG A 505 -10.65 2.54 26.71
CA ARG A 505 -9.87 2.25 27.92
C ARG A 505 -10.01 3.31 29.02
N GLY A 506 -10.74 4.40 28.75
CA GLY A 506 -10.78 5.60 29.61
C GLY A 506 -11.15 5.37 31.06
N GLU A 507 -12.01 4.40 31.36
CA GLU A 507 -12.42 4.06 32.74
C GLU A 507 -11.28 3.47 33.60
N LEU A 508 -10.23 2.94 32.97
CA LEU A 508 -9.06 2.40 33.67
C LEU A 508 -8.03 3.49 33.99
N LEU A 509 -8.02 4.58 33.22
CA LEU A 509 -6.99 5.60 33.25
C LEU A 509 -7.06 6.43 34.52
N SER A 510 -5.90 6.73 35.11
CA SER A 510 -5.84 7.72 36.18
C SER A 510 -6.16 9.13 35.65
N PRO A 511 -6.65 10.06 36.49
CA PRO A 511 -6.88 11.44 36.05
C PRO A 511 -5.64 12.12 35.45
N VAL A 512 -4.45 11.74 35.93
CA VAL A 512 -3.17 12.24 35.42
C VAL A 512 -2.90 11.71 34.01
N ASP A 513 -3.11 10.41 33.77
CA ASP A 513 -2.91 9.82 32.43
C ASP A 513 -3.89 10.40 31.41
N ARG A 514 -5.15 10.54 31.81
CA ARG A 514 -6.17 11.16 30.95
C ARG A 514 -5.76 12.59 30.56
N HIS A 515 -5.28 13.39 31.51
CA HIS A 515 -4.82 14.75 31.20
C HIS A 515 -3.59 14.78 30.28
N ILE A 516 -2.65 13.84 30.44
CA ILE A 516 -1.50 13.72 29.55
C ILE A 516 -1.96 13.34 28.14
N LEU A 517 -2.84 12.36 27.99
CA LEU A 517 -3.37 11.94 26.69
C LEU A 517 -4.15 13.07 26.00
N GLU A 518 -4.95 13.85 26.74
CA GLU A 518 -5.59 15.06 26.19
C GLU A 518 -4.57 16.09 25.71
N THR A 519 -3.45 16.25 26.44
CA THR A 519 -2.39 17.17 26.01
C THR A 519 -1.69 16.66 24.75
N MET A 520 -1.45 15.35 24.66
CA MET A 520 -0.86 14.69 23.48
C MET A 520 -1.78 14.80 22.26
N LYS A 521 -3.07 14.51 22.44
CA LYS A 521 -4.10 14.64 21.40
C LYS A 521 -4.13 16.04 20.79
N ASN A 522 -4.04 17.09 21.62
CA ASN A 522 -4.12 18.47 21.16
C ASN A 522 -2.77 19.03 20.65
N SER A 523 -1.70 18.23 20.69
CA SER A 523 -0.39 18.63 20.16
C SER A 523 -0.39 18.53 18.64
N LYS A 524 0.30 19.46 17.97
CA LYS A 524 0.40 19.50 16.51
C LYS A 524 1.84 19.28 16.08
N ARG A 525 2.03 18.77 14.87
CA ARG A 525 3.36 18.74 14.26
C ARG A 525 3.79 20.15 13.91
N GLU A 526 5.01 20.47 14.29
CA GLU A 526 5.64 21.77 14.11
C GLU A 526 7.04 21.54 13.53
N LEU A 527 7.45 22.45 12.64
CA LEU A 527 8.79 22.44 12.06
C LEU A 527 9.69 23.36 12.88
N PHE A 528 10.71 22.77 13.49
CA PHE A 528 11.65 23.43 14.36
C PHE A 528 13.03 23.53 13.73
N GLU A 529 13.70 24.65 13.93
CA GLU A 529 15.12 24.82 13.63
C GLU A 529 15.95 24.69 14.90
N VAL A 530 16.99 23.87 14.88
CA VAL A 530 17.94 23.75 15.99
C VAL A 530 18.86 24.97 16.01
N VAL A 531 18.75 25.80 17.04
CA VAL A 531 19.54 27.05 17.14
C VAL A 531 20.65 26.97 18.18
N GLU A 532 20.52 26.09 19.18
CA GLU A 532 21.52 25.89 20.22
C GLU A 532 21.53 24.42 20.67
N ILE A 533 22.71 23.89 21.01
CA ILE A 533 22.87 22.52 21.50
C ILE A 533 23.72 22.53 22.77
N ASN A 534 23.15 22.01 23.85
CA ASN A 534 23.91 21.61 25.03
C ASN A 534 24.09 20.08 24.98
N ARG A 535 25.25 19.64 24.50
CA ARG A 535 25.53 18.24 24.16
C ARG A 535 25.26 17.28 25.32
N GLY A 536 24.47 16.24 25.04
CA GLY A 536 24.07 15.20 26.00
C GLY A 536 23.03 15.68 27.02
N GLN A 537 22.44 16.86 26.85
CA GLN A 537 21.51 17.46 27.81
C GLN A 537 20.24 18.02 27.15
N SER A 538 20.38 18.99 26.25
CA SER A 538 19.23 19.74 25.72
C SER A 538 19.51 20.40 24.36
N LEU A 539 18.42 20.79 23.70
CA LEU A 539 18.40 21.55 22.45
C LEU A 539 17.55 22.82 22.66
N THR A 540 17.97 23.95 22.11
CA THR A 540 17.08 25.10 21.89
C THR A 540 16.63 25.06 20.44
N LEU A 541 15.31 25.08 20.26
CA LEU A 541 14.62 25.00 18.99
C LEU A 541 13.89 26.32 18.74
N ARG A 542 13.91 26.80 17.49
CA ARG A 542 13.10 27.91 17.01
C ARG A 542 11.98 27.36 16.13
N ASP A 543 10.74 27.62 16.49
CA ASP A 543 9.59 27.35 15.61
C ASP A 543 9.72 28.22 14.35
N THR A 544 9.69 27.57 13.20
CA THR A 544 9.92 28.21 11.90
C THR A 544 8.72 29.00 11.40
N LEU A 545 7.52 28.73 11.90
CA LEU A 545 6.29 29.43 11.54
C LEU A 545 6.04 30.62 12.46
N THR A 546 6.21 30.44 13.78
CA THR A 546 5.92 31.49 14.78
C THR A 546 7.14 32.32 15.16
N GLY A 547 8.35 31.78 14.99
CA GLY A 547 9.60 32.38 15.46
C GLY A 547 9.85 32.22 16.96
N GLU A 548 8.96 31.53 17.70
CA GLU A 548 9.14 31.29 19.13
C GLU A 548 10.30 30.33 19.41
N TYR A 549 10.96 30.52 20.55
CA TYR A 549 12.05 29.66 21.00
C TYR A 549 11.58 28.75 22.12
N LEU A 550 12.00 27.48 22.09
CA LEU A 550 11.82 26.55 23.18
C LEU A 550 13.07 25.72 23.46
N THR A 551 13.27 25.34 24.72
CA THR A 551 14.31 24.40 25.12
C THR A 551 13.69 23.04 25.43
N VAL A 552 14.16 21.99 24.74
CA VAL A 552 13.78 20.60 24.98
C VAL A 552 14.91 19.82 25.62
N ASN A 553 14.58 19.05 26.66
CA ASN A 553 15.53 18.20 27.37
C ASN A 553 15.59 16.81 26.71
N ASP A 554 16.35 16.70 25.63
CA ASP A 554 16.53 15.45 24.90
C ASP A 554 18.02 15.13 24.72
N GLN A 555 18.49 14.10 25.43
CA GLN A 555 19.90 13.72 25.42
C GLN A 555 20.30 13.11 24.07
N LEU A 556 19.46 12.26 23.48
CA LEU A 556 19.80 11.55 22.25
C LEU A 556 19.79 12.52 21.07
N ALA A 557 18.74 13.34 20.95
CA ALA A 557 18.66 14.35 19.91
C ALA A 557 19.80 15.38 20.03
N SER A 558 20.21 15.76 21.26
CA SER A 558 21.37 16.65 21.46
C SER A 558 22.73 16.07 21.08
N LEU A 559 22.83 14.74 20.93
CA LEU A 559 24.04 14.06 20.46
C LEU A 559 24.05 13.88 18.94
N ASP A 560 22.87 13.76 18.32
CA ASP A 560 22.71 13.48 16.89
C ASP A 560 22.51 14.75 16.03
N CYS A 561 21.81 15.76 16.56
CA CYS A 561 21.53 17.00 15.84
C CYS A 561 22.73 17.94 15.75
N LYS A 562 22.73 18.83 14.76
CA LYS A 562 23.63 19.98 14.60
C LYS A 562 22.82 21.27 14.56
N ILE A 563 23.45 22.39 14.93
CA ILE A 563 22.85 23.72 14.78
C ILE A 563 22.53 23.95 13.29
N GLY A 564 21.34 24.48 13.02
CA GLY A 564 20.78 24.71 11.69
C GLY A 564 19.95 23.55 11.13
N ASP A 565 19.86 22.41 11.83
CA ASP A 565 18.98 21.32 11.41
C ASP A 565 17.51 21.67 11.57
N TYR A 566 16.69 21.16 10.66
CA TYR A 566 15.24 21.20 10.78
C TYR A 566 14.70 19.87 11.29
N ILE A 567 13.76 19.94 12.24
CA ILE A 567 13.14 18.81 12.90
C ILE A 567 11.62 19.01 12.86
N LEU A 568 10.90 18.05 12.27
CA LEU A 568 9.46 17.95 12.36
C LEU A 568 9.11 17.06 13.56
N SER A 569 8.40 17.61 14.54
CA SER A 569 7.99 16.88 15.74
C SER A 569 6.80 17.58 16.42
N ARG A 570 6.32 17.02 17.53
CA ARG A 570 5.31 17.67 18.40
C ARG A 570 5.96 18.06 19.71
N ALA A 571 5.79 19.31 20.14
CA ALA A 571 6.28 19.77 21.43
C ALA A 571 5.14 19.88 22.45
N ILE A 572 5.31 19.27 23.62
CA ILE A 572 4.37 19.42 24.75
C ILE A 572 5.07 19.98 25.99
N ASN A 573 4.31 20.72 26.79
CA ASN A 573 4.79 21.25 28.07
C ASN A 573 4.77 20.16 29.15
N SER A 574 5.85 20.05 29.93
CA SER A 574 5.94 19.25 31.15
C SER A 574 6.38 20.10 32.33
N LEU A 575 6.28 19.56 33.55
CA LEU A 575 6.77 20.21 34.77
C LEU A 575 8.30 20.41 34.78
N GLN A 576 9.05 19.67 33.95
CA GLN A 576 10.51 19.72 33.86
C GLN A 576 11.04 20.43 32.60
N GLY A 577 10.17 21.05 31.79
CA GLY A 577 10.51 21.68 30.51
C GLY A 577 9.62 21.20 29.36
N ARG A 578 9.94 21.56 28.12
CA ARG A 578 9.25 21.01 26.94
C ARG A 578 9.87 19.67 26.51
N LEU A 579 9.03 18.80 25.96
CA LEU A 579 9.40 17.48 25.47
C LEU A 579 8.92 17.33 24.02
N LEU A 580 9.74 16.67 23.20
CA LEU A 580 9.32 16.18 21.90
C LEU A 580 8.63 14.83 22.08
N ILE A 581 7.51 14.62 21.39
CA ILE A 581 6.75 13.37 21.43
C ILE A 581 6.39 12.88 20.03
N GLY A 582 6.14 11.57 19.94
CA GLY A 582 5.86 10.89 18.69
C GLY A 582 7.09 10.73 17.80
N GLN A 583 6.85 10.35 16.55
CA GLN A 583 7.92 10.20 15.56
C GLN A 583 8.51 11.56 15.21
N THR A 584 9.82 11.69 15.43
CA THR A 584 10.59 12.90 15.12
C THR A 584 11.35 12.69 13.82
N LEU A 585 11.11 13.55 12.83
CA LEU A 585 11.75 13.47 11.52
C LEU A 585 12.72 14.63 11.34
N ARG A 586 13.91 14.34 10.81
CA ARG A 586 14.81 15.39 10.34
C ARG A 586 14.40 15.79 8.93
N ILE A 587 14.32 17.09 8.68
CA ILE A 587 13.84 17.65 7.42
C ILE A 587 15.01 18.26 6.66
N ASN A 588 15.16 17.89 5.39
CA ASN A 588 16.17 18.48 4.51
C ASN A 588 15.70 19.85 4.01
N LEU A 589 16.63 20.74 3.68
CA LEU A 589 16.28 22.11 3.28
C LEU A 589 15.34 22.13 2.06
N ARG A 590 15.50 21.18 1.13
CA ARG A 590 14.65 21.00 -0.07
C ARG A 590 13.17 20.76 0.26
N GLN A 591 12.88 20.09 1.38
CA GLN A 591 11.52 19.70 1.79
C GLN A 591 10.83 20.79 2.63
N ARG A 592 11.59 21.80 3.05
CA ARG A 592 11.16 22.79 4.04
C ARG A 592 9.93 23.56 3.58
N ASP A 593 9.98 24.08 2.35
CA ASP A 593 8.94 25.01 1.89
C ASP A 593 7.62 24.27 1.59
N ASP A 594 7.69 23.06 1.02
CA ASP A 594 6.52 22.19 0.83
C ASP A 594 5.88 21.79 2.16
N LEU A 595 6.71 21.38 3.14
CA LEU A 595 6.24 21.05 4.48
C LEU A 595 5.64 22.27 5.20
N LEU A 596 6.24 23.46 5.07
CA LEU A 596 5.68 24.68 5.65
C LEU A 596 4.34 25.04 5.01
N ASN A 597 4.20 24.82 3.71
CA ASN A 597 2.93 25.02 3.02
C ASN A 597 1.86 24.04 3.53
N LEU A 598 2.22 22.76 3.69
CA LEU A 598 1.36 21.73 4.27
C LEU A 598 0.89 22.13 5.68
N LEU A 599 1.81 22.46 6.58
CA LEU A 599 1.51 22.79 7.99
C LEU A 599 0.60 24.03 8.15
N ARG A 600 0.61 24.97 7.19
CA ARG A 600 -0.27 26.15 7.23
C ARG A 600 -1.75 25.84 7.02
N HIS A 601 -2.07 24.69 6.41
CA HIS A 601 -3.42 24.34 6.00
C HIS A 601 -4.11 23.33 6.94
N GLN A 602 -3.54 23.04 8.12
CA GLN A 602 -4.05 22.02 9.05
C GLN A 602 -4.22 20.66 8.37
N PRO A 603 -3.11 19.99 8.04
CA PRO A 603 -3.13 18.75 7.27
C PRO A 603 -3.88 17.63 8.00
N GLU A 604 -4.67 16.89 7.22
CA GLU A 604 -5.32 15.64 7.63
C GLU A 604 -4.31 14.47 7.59
N PRO A 605 -4.63 13.30 8.15
CA PRO A 605 -3.66 12.19 8.27
C PRO A 605 -3.06 11.76 6.93
N PHE A 606 -3.89 11.65 5.89
CA PHE A 606 -3.44 11.24 4.56
C PHE A 606 -2.61 12.31 3.85
N ASP A 607 -2.75 13.59 4.20
CA ASP A 607 -1.88 14.65 3.66
C ASP A 607 -0.43 14.48 4.16
N PHE A 608 -0.26 14.08 5.43
CA PHE A 608 1.07 13.76 5.97
C PHE A 608 1.68 12.52 5.33
N LEU A 609 0.87 11.48 5.10
CA LEU A 609 1.30 10.28 4.41
C LEU A 609 1.73 10.57 2.97
N GLY A 610 0.93 11.33 2.22
CA GLY A 610 1.26 11.72 0.86
C GLY A 610 2.51 12.58 0.76
N TRP A 611 2.65 13.56 1.67
CA TRP A 611 3.89 14.32 1.77
C TRP A 611 5.09 13.42 2.09
N PHE A 612 4.99 12.53 3.09
CA PHE A 612 6.09 11.66 3.47
C PHE A 612 6.47 10.70 2.33
N ALA A 613 5.49 10.09 1.66
CA ALA A 613 5.72 9.26 0.47
C ALA A 613 6.46 10.05 -0.62
N SER A 614 6.05 11.29 -0.90
CA SER A 614 6.75 12.16 -1.87
C SER A 614 8.21 12.42 -1.48
N THR A 615 8.54 12.41 -0.19
CA THR A 615 9.93 12.60 0.27
C THR A 615 10.81 11.38 0.05
N LEU A 616 10.20 10.19 -0.06
CA LEU A 616 10.87 8.91 -0.28
C LEU A 616 11.03 8.58 -1.77
N LYS A 617 10.19 9.16 -2.64
CA LYS A 617 10.29 8.94 -4.09
C LYS A 617 11.72 9.23 -4.60
N PRO A 618 12.27 8.37 -5.48
CA PRO A 618 13.58 8.58 -6.07
C PRO A 618 13.68 9.96 -6.72
N LEU A 619 14.82 10.61 -6.56
CA LEU A 619 15.11 11.86 -7.25
C LEU A 619 15.17 11.61 -8.75
N ARG A 620 14.19 12.13 -9.50
CA ARG A 620 14.26 12.17 -10.97
C ARG A 620 15.17 13.33 -11.38
N ILE A 621 16.30 13.00 -12.01
CA ILE A 621 17.17 14.01 -12.62
C ILE A 621 16.69 14.20 -14.04
N LEU A 622 16.29 15.42 -14.39
CA LEU A 622 15.85 15.75 -15.74
C LEU A 622 17.01 16.33 -16.57
N ASN A 623 17.03 16.02 -17.87
CA ASN A 623 17.90 16.67 -18.83
C ASN A 623 17.37 18.08 -19.17
N PHE A 624 18.07 18.81 -20.04
CA PHE A 624 17.67 20.17 -20.45
C PHE A 624 16.35 20.22 -21.26
N ASP A 625 15.83 19.08 -21.71
CA ASP A 625 14.50 18.95 -22.34
C ASP A 625 13.37 18.69 -21.32
N GLY A 626 13.70 18.51 -20.03
CA GLY A 626 12.73 18.10 -19.02
C GLY A 626 12.43 16.61 -19.01
N GLU A 627 13.17 15.81 -19.79
CA GLU A 627 13.05 14.35 -19.85
C GLU A 627 13.94 13.71 -18.77
N GLU A 628 13.57 12.55 -18.25
CA GLU A 628 14.37 11.86 -17.25
C GLU A 628 15.72 11.38 -17.82
N ILE A 629 16.80 11.55 -17.05
CA ILE A 629 18.12 11.11 -17.47
C ILE A 629 18.21 9.59 -17.36
N ILE A 630 18.08 8.93 -18.51
CA ILE A 630 18.28 7.49 -18.71
C ILE A 630 19.36 7.33 -19.78
N PHE A 631 20.50 6.76 -19.40
CA PHE A 631 21.59 6.53 -20.34
C PHE A 631 21.17 5.45 -21.33
N THR A 632 21.07 5.85 -22.57
CA THR A 632 20.46 5.04 -23.62
C THR A 632 21.47 4.86 -24.73
N LYS A 633 21.79 3.61 -25.06
CA LYS A 633 22.77 3.23 -26.07
C LYS A 633 22.13 2.34 -27.13
N ALA A 634 22.25 2.71 -28.39
CA ALA A 634 21.93 1.84 -29.52
C ALA A 634 23.19 1.46 -30.30
N VAL A 635 23.28 0.21 -30.73
CA VAL A 635 24.30 -0.27 -31.67
C VAL A 635 23.61 -0.56 -33.00
N LEU A 636 24.01 0.18 -34.02
CA LEU A 636 23.41 0.14 -35.35
C LEU A 636 24.35 -0.54 -36.33
N LYS A 637 23.80 -1.36 -37.22
CA LYS A 637 24.48 -1.94 -38.37
C LYS A 637 23.94 -1.30 -39.65
N PRO A 638 24.68 -0.35 -40.25
CA PRO A 638 24.28 0.25 -41.53
C PRO A 638 24.24 -0.77 -42.67
N ASP A 639 23.27 -0.64 -43.57
CA ASP A 639 23.20 -1.46 -44.80
C ASP A 639 24.46 -1.29 -45.68
N ASN A 640 25.07 -0.12 -45.61
CA ASN A 640 26.34 0.19 -46.25
C ASN A 640 27.27 0.93 -45.28
N ALA A 641 28.26 0.22 -44.74
CA ALA A 641 29.27 0.82 -43.85
C ALA A 641 30.22 1.78 -44.61
N ASP A 642 30.40 1.58 -45.92
CA ASP A 642 31.27 2.42 -46.76
C ASP A 642 30.62 3.80 -46.98
N GLY A 643 31.18 4.81 -46.30
CA GLY A 643 30.77 6.22 -46.45
C GLY A 643 30.05 6.81 -45.24
N VAL A 644 29.67 6.01 -44.24
CA VAL A 644 29.00 6.47 -43.00
C VAL A 644 29.84 7.52 -42.27
N ALA A 645 31.13 7.24 -42.05
CA ALA A 645 32.04 8.18 -41.40
C ALA A 645 32.18 9.50 -42.17
N ALA A 646 32.21 9.45 -43.51
CA ALA A 646 32.32 10.64 -44.35
C ALA A 646 31.04 11.49 -44.27
N ALA A 647 29.86 10.86 -44.29
CA ALA A 647 28.57 11.52 -44.17
C ALA A 647 28.38 12.18 -42.80
N LEU A 648 28.79 11.51 -41.71
CA LEU A 648 28.78 12.07 -40.37
C LEU A 648 29.74 13.26 -40.24
N THR A 649 30.97 13.15 -40.76
CA THR A 649 31.93 14.26 -40.72
C THR A 649 31.49 15.46 -41.57
N GLU A 650 30.88 15.23 -42.73
CA GLU A 650 30.34 16.31 -43.56
C GLU A 650 29.24 17.08 -42.82
N LYS A 651 28.38 16.39 -42.08
CA LYS A 651 27.21 16.99 -41.43
C LYS A 651 27.47 17.54 -40.03
N LEU A 652 28.31 16.86 -39.24
CA LEU A 652 28.55 17.13 -37.81
C LEU A 652 29.92 17.77 -37.56
N GLY A 653 30.79 17.84 -38.58
CA GLY A 653 32.17 18.31 -38.46
C GLY A 653 33.15 17.19 -38.08
N GLU A 654 34.42 17.56 -37.94
CA GLU A 654 35.50 16.61 -37.61
C GLU A 654 35.28 15.94 -36.25
N MET A 655 35.65 14.66 -36.17
CA MET A 655 35.59 13.89 -34.92
C MET A 655 36.47 14.55 -33.85
N THR A 656 35.96 14.60 -32.63
CA THR A 656 36.73 15.04 -31.47
C THR A 656 36.89 13.85 -30.53
N ASN A 657 38.13 13.49 -30.16
CA ASN A 657 38.45 12.34 -29.31
C ASN A 657 37.85 11.00 -29.80
N GLY A 658 37.73 10.81 -31.11
CA GLY A 658 37.21 9.55 -31.68
C GLY A 658 35.68 9.45 -31.70
N GLN A 659 34.96 10.54 -31.47
CA GLN A 659 33.49 10.56 -31.48
C GLN A 659 32.96 11.81 -32.21
N TRP A 660 31.73 11.74 -32.72
CA TRP A 660 30.95 12.92 -33.11
C TRP A 660 29.96 13.26 -32.00
N VAL A 661 29.85 14.55 -31.68
CA VAL A 661 28.89 15.05 -30.68
C VAL A 661 27.81 15.84 -31.39
N VAL A 662 26.58 15.34 -31.34
CA VAL A 662 25.41 16.06 -31.81
C VAL A 662 25.01 17.04 -30.72
N SER A 663 25.07 18.33 -31.02
CA SER A 663 24.72 19.39 -30.08
C SER A 663 23.70 20.37 -30.69
N ARG A 664 22.98 21.07 -29.82
CA ARG A 664 22.08 22.16 -30.22
C ARG A 664 22.33 23.42 -29.37
N PRO A 665 22.09 24.63 -29.90
CA PRO A 665 22.23 25.87 -29.12
C PRO A 665 21.26 25.91 -27.92
N TRP A 666 21.67 26.54 -26.81
CA TRP A 666 20.84 26.73 -25.62
C TRP A 666 20.93 28.18 -25.11
N PRO A 667 19.88 28.77 -24.49
CA PRO A 667 19.89 30.18 -24.09
C PRO A 667 20.98 30.56 -23.07
N ASP A 668 21.36 29.62 -22.19
CA ASP A 668 22.29 29.84 -21.07
C ASP A 668 23.62 29.06 -21.18
N SER A 669 23.83 28.30 -22.26
CA SER A 669 25.10 27.65 -22.61
C SER A 669 25.36 27.71 -24.12
N ASP A 670 26.61 27.79 -24.55
CA ASP A 670 26.93 27.89 -25.99
C ASP A 670 26.31 26.73 -26.82
N SER A 671 26.19 25.53 -26.23
CA SER A 671 25.39 24.41 -26.73
C SER A 671 25.13 23.37 -25.65
N ILE A 672 24.20 22.44 -25.91
CA ILE A 672 23.97 21.22 -25.12
C ILE A 672 24.16 19.98 -25.99
N SER A 673 24.77 18.94 -25.41
CA SER A 673 24.91 17.62 -26.07
C SER A 673 23.58 16.88 -26.06
N ILE A 674 23.21 16.34 -27.22
CA ILE A 674 22.00 15.55 -27.47
C ILE A 674 22.35 14.08 -27.65
N ALA A 675 23.39 13.79 -28.42
CA ALA A 675 23.85 12.44 -28.69
C ALA A 675 25.36 12.40 -28.95
N THR A 676 25.97 11.27 -28.63
CA THR A 676 27.36 10.94 -29.00
C THR A 676 27.34 9.76 -29.96
N LEU A 677 28.12 9.85 -31.04
CA LEU A 677 28.20 8.84 -32.09
C LEU A 677 29.62 8.32 -32.20
N THR A 678 29.80 7.01 -32.20
CA THR A 678 31.11 6.35 -32.34
C THR A 678 31.02 5.22 -33.35
N ILE A 679 32.07 4.97 -34.15
CA ILE A 679 32.13 3.80 -35.03
C ILE A 679 33.13 2.80 -34.48
N GLU A 680 32.65 1.57 -34.26
CA GLU A 680 33.46 0.43 -33.80
C GLU A 680 33.14 -0.81 -34.64
N ASN A 681 34.15 -1.47 -35.21
CA ASN A 681 33.97 -2.71 -35.99
C ASN A 681 32.86 -2.64 -37.07
N GLU A 682 32.81 -1.56 -37.85
CA GLU A 682 31.77 -1.27 -38.87
C GLU A 682 30.35 -1.03 -38.30
N MET A 683 30.20 -0.92 -36.98
CA MET A 683 28.94 -0.63 -36.29
C MET A 683 28.93 0.82 -35.81
N LEU A 684 27.76 1.48 -35.88
CA LEU A 684 27.56 2.83 -35.38
C LEU A 684 26.90 2.76 -34.00
N ILE A 685 27.61 3.21 -32.98
CA ILE A 685 27.13 3.31 -31.60
C ILE A 685 26.58 4.70 -31.37
N VAL A 686 25.34 4.78 -30.87
CA VAL A 686 24.64 6.02 -30.53
C VAL A 686 24.36 6.03 -29.05
N GLU A 687 24.89 7.01 -28.33
CA GLU A 687 24.66 7.19 -26.89
C GLU A 687 23.93 8.50 -26.64
N THR A 688 22.86 8.44 -25.86
CA THR A 688 22.05 9.59 -25.43
C THR A 688 21.73 9.48 -23.94
N ASN A 689 21.17 10.53 -23.37
CA ASN A 689 20.78 10.57 -21.96
C ASN A 689 19.26 10.59 -21.76
N SER A 690 18.49 10.20 -22.77
CA SER A 690 17.05 9.89 -22.67
C SER A 690 16.61 9.05 -23.89
N PRO A 691 15.62 8.16 -23.76
CA PRO A 691 15.08 7.38 -24.88
C PRO A 691 14.53 8.26 -26.01
N GLU A 692 13.90 9.38 -25.65
CA GLU A 692 13.32 10.35 -26.59
C GLU A 692 14.40 10.97 -27.47
N ARG A 693 15.58 11.28 -26.90
CA ARG A 693 16.72 11.77 -27.68
C ARG A 693 17.32 10.70 -28.56
N LEU A 694 17.33 9.43 -28.13
CA LEU A 694 17.77 8.33 -28.99
C LEU A 694 16.88 8.24 -30.22
N GLU A 695 15.56 8.15 -30.04
CA GLU A 695 14.60 8.01 -31.13
C GLU A 695 14.73 9.16 -32.15
N GLN A 696 14.78 10.40 -31.68
CA GLN A 696 15.00 11.57 -32.54
C GLN A 696 16.34 11.51 -33.29
N THR A 697 17.37 10.96 -32.66
CA THR A 697 18.69 10.80 -33.27
C THR A 697 18.66 9.70 -34.33
N LEU A 698 18.01 8.57 -34.07
CA LEU A 698 17.85 7.47 -35.03
C LEU A 698 17.08 7.92 -36.28
N GLN A 699 15.99 8.66 -36.11
CA GLN A 699 15.21 9.20 -37.24
C GLN A 699 16.09 10.09 -38.16
N ARG A 700 16.91 10.95 -37.56
CA ARG A 700 17.83 11.82 -38.32
C ARG A 700 18.98 11.05 -38.96
N LEU A 701 19.47 9.99 -38.31
CA LEU A 701 20.49 9.12 -38.88
C LEU A 701 19.94 8.37 -40.09
N GLU A 702 18.68 7.92 -40.07
CA GLU A 702 18.09 7.20 -41.22
C GLU A 702 18.03 8.10 -42.45
N GLU A 703 17.71 9.39 -42.27
CA GLU A 703 17.77 10.39 -43.34
C GLU A 703 19.20 10.64 -43.87
N LEU A 704 20.21 10.55 -43.00
CA LEU A 704 21.58 10.93 -43.32
C LEU A 704 22.40 9.79 -43.93
N ILE A 705 22.30 8.59 -43.37
CA ILE A 705 23.13 7.43 -43.75
C ILE A 705 22.32 6.28 -44.35
N GLY A 706 21.00 6.44 -44.47
CA GLY A 706 20.09 5.42 -44.98
C GLY A 706 19.69 4.39 -43.93
N ARG A 707 19.11 3.27 -44.40
CA ARG A 707 18.62 2.21 -43.52
C ARG A 707 19.75 1.50 -42.77
N PHE A 708 19.45 1.15 -41.53
CA PHE A 708 20.31 0.38 -40.64
C PHE A 708 19.47 -0.57 -39.79
N GLU A 709 20.07 -1.67 -39.36
CA GLU A 709 19.50 -2.59 -38.39
C GLU A 709 19.93 -2.19 -36.98
N VAL A 710 19.00 -2.08 -36.04
CA VAL A 710 19.32 -1.88 -34.61
C VAL A 710 19.65 -3.24 -34.01
N ILE A 711 20.92 -3.46 -33.70
CA ILE A 711 21.43 -4.74 -33.19
C ILE A 711 21.30 -4.84 -31.67
N GLU A 712 21.46 -3.71 -30.99
CA GLU A 712 21.36 -3.63 -29.54
C GLU A 712 20.73 -2.29 -29.17
N ASN A 713 19.85 -2.30 -28.17
CA ASN A 713 19.34 -1.10 -27.52
C ASN A 713 19.35 -1.37 -26.02
N THR A 714 20.12 -0.58 -25.28
CA THR A 714 20.22 -0.68 -23.82
C THR A 714 19.83 0.64 -23.19
N GLN A 715 19.06 0.55 -22.12
CA GLN A 715 18.67 1.68 -21.29
C GLN A 715 19.10 1.40 -19.87
N GLN A 716 19.74 2.39 -19.25
CA GLN A 716 20.21 2.30 -17.88
C GLN A 716 19.88 3.58 -17.14
N THR A 717 19.06 3.46 -16.10
CA THR A 717 18.80 4.55 -15.14
C THR A 717 20.06 4.88 -14.35
N ILE A 718 20.17 6.10 -13.83
CA ILE A 718 21.29 6.50 -12.95
C ILE A 718 21.45 5.55 -11.74
N SER A 719 20.33 5.08 -11.16
CA SER A 719 20.31 4.08 -10.09
C SER A 719 20.85 2.73 -10.56
N SER A 720 20.40 2.23 -11.71
CA SER A 720 20.88 0.96 -12.29
C SER A 720 22.36 0.99 -12.68
N ILE A 721 22.89 2.14 -13.12
CA ILE A 721 24.33 2.31 -13.35
C ILE A 721 25.07 2.29 -12.03
N ALA A 722 24.62 3.04 -11.03
CA ALA A 722 25.20 3.02 -9.69
C ALA A 722 25.15 1.60 -9.07
N GLU A 723 24.12 0.81 -9.37
CA GLU A 723 23.96 -0.58 -8.94
C GLU A 723 24.80 -1.56 -9.75
N ASN A 724 24.85 -1.47 -11.08
CA ASN A 724 25.68 -2.31 -11.95
C ASN A 724 27.18 -2.07 -11.71
N PHE A 725 27.59 -0.84 -11.40
CA PHE A 725 28.95 -0.53 -10.95
C PHE A 725 29.24 -1.02 -9.53
N THR A 726 28.21 -1.25 -8.69
CA THR A 726 28.37 -1.75 -7.32
C THR A 726 27.93 -3.21 -7.15
N GLY A 727 27.57 -3.88 -8.25
CA GLY A 727 26.81 -5.12 -8.25
C GLY A 727 27.01 -5.85 -9.55
N HIS A 728 28.25 -6.28 -9.82
CA HIS A 728 28.64 -7.60 -10.36
C HIS A 728 30.14 -7.62 -10.64
N VAL A 729 30.95 -7.30 -9.63
CA VAL A 729 32.22 -8.02 -9.46
C VAL A 729 32.37 -8.30 -7.98
N GLY A 730 32.38 -9.58 -7.62
CA GLY A 730 32.98 -10.00 -6.36
C GLY A 730 34.49 -9.77 -6.46
N ILE A 731 34.93 -8.52 -6.30
CA ILE A 731 36.31 -8.20 -5.98
C ILE A 731 36.36 -8.04 -4.47
N ASP A 732 36.61 -9.15 -3.81
CA ASP A 732 37.36 -9.11 -2.57
C ASP A 732 38.76 -8.57 -2.94
N SER A 733 39.16 -7.45 -2.32
CA SER A 733 40.46 -6.75 -2.39
C SER A 733 40.58 -5.50 -3.26
N ASP A 734 41.11 -4.47 -2.61
CA ASP A 734 41.40 -3.09 -3.04
C ASP A 734 42.49 -2.98 -4.12
N GLN A 735 42.65 -3.96 -5.03
CA GLN A 735 43.85 -4.07 -5.89
C GLN A 735 43.67 -4.07 -7.41
N ASP A 736 42.47 -4.19 -7.99
CA ASP A 736 42.30 -4.25 -9.46
C ASP A 736 41.32 -3.21 -10.05
N LEU A 737 41.44 -1.94 -9.63
CA LEU A 737 40.95 -0.81 -10.43
C LEU A 737 42.15 -0.20 -11.15
N GLU A 738 42.19 -0.30 -12.50
CA GLU A 738 43.22 0.37 -13.31
C GLU A 738 43.26 1.88 -12.98
N GLU A 739 44.47 2.40 -12.76
CA GLU A 739 44.72 3.76 -12.28
C GLU A 739 44.12 4.84 -13.21
N GLU A 740 43.98 4.53 -14.51
CA GLU A 740 43.35 5.38 -15.52
C GLU A 740 41.85 5.57 -15.29
N ILE A 741 41.09 4.52 -14.95
CA ILE A 741 39.64 4.59 -14.75
C ILE A 741 39.31 5.43 -13.50
N ARG A 742 40.10 5.27 -12.44
CA ARG A 742 39.97 6.08 -11.21
C ARG A 742 40.20 7.56 -11.48
N ASN A 743 41.20 7.89 -12.30
CA ASN A 743 41.51 9.28 -12.65
C ASN A 743 40.41 9.92 -13.52
N VAL A 744 39.82 9.17 -14.45
CA VAL A 744 38.70 9.65 -15.28
C VAL A 744 37.47 9.96 -14.42
N ILE A 745 37.07 9.04 -13.53
CA ILE A 745 35.94 9.26 -12.61
C ILE A 745 36.20 10.46 -11.71
N GLU A 746 37.41 10.58 -11.17
CA GLU A 746 37.79 11.70 -10.31
C GLU A 746 37.70 13.05 -11.04
N SER A 747 38.20 13.10 -12.29
CA SER A 747 38.15 14.30 -13.14
C SER A 747 36.72 14.69 -13.53
N HIS A 748 35.85 13.71 -13.78
CA HIS A 748 34.46 13.94 -14.13
C HIS A 748 33.67 14.49 -12.94
N ILE A 749 33.90 13.94 -11.74
CA ILE A 749 33.31 14.46 -10.50
C ILE A 749 33.78 15.89 -10.24
N GLU A 750 35.08 16.20 -10.41
CA GLU A 750 35.58 17.57 -10.24
C GLU A 750 34.94 18.56 -11.21
N MET A 751 34.72 18.16 -12.47
CA MET A 751 34.04 18.99 -13.47
C MET A 751 32.58 19.27 -13.08
N MET A 752 31.86 18.25 -12.63
CA MET A 752 30.47 18.42 -12.16
C MET A 752 30.41 19.29 -10.89
N GLU A 753 31.36 19.14 -9.96
CA GLU A 753 31.49 20.02 -8.79
C GLU A 753 31.71 21.47 -9.20
N ASP A 754 32.58 21.74 -10.18
CA ASP A 754 32.84 23.09 -10.67
C ASP A 754 31.61 23.70 -11.34
N ARG A 755 30.88 22.91 -12.13
CA ARG A 755 29.64 23.36 -12.76
C ARG A 755 28.57 23.70 -11.71
N TRP A 756 28.40 22.84 -10.71
CA TRP A 756 27.42 23.02 -9.64
C TRP A 756 27.63 24.32 -8.85
N LEU A 757 28.86 24.83 -8.73
CA LEU A 757 29.16 26.09 -8.03
C LEU A 757 28.51 27.33 -8.67
N ASP A 758 28.22 27.25 -9.96
CA ASP A 758 27.69 28.35 -10.77
C ASP A 758 26.24 28.10 -11.24
N GLU A 759 25.69 26.91 -10.99
CA GLU A 759 24.29 26.56 -11.27
C GLU A 759 23.31 27.20 -10.27
N SER A 760 22.13 27.63 -10.75
CA SER A 760 21.06 28.16 -9.91
C SER A 760 20.41 27.05 -9.07
N ILE A 761 20.38 27.23 -7.74
CA ILE A 761 19.84 26.21 -6.82
C ILE A 761 18.53 26.71 -6.19
N PRO A 762 17.39 26.01 -6.40
CA PRO A 762 16.10 26.36 -5.81
C PRO A 762 16.15 26.48 -4.27
N ALA A 763 16.85 25.59 -3.58
CA ALA A 763 17.02 25.62 -2.13
C ALA A 763 17.77 26.86 -1.61
N LEU A 764 18.48 27.58 -2.48
CA LEU A 764 19.15 28.85 -2.18
C LEU A 764 18.35 30.06 -2.69
N GLY A 765 17.08 29.87 -3.05
CA GLY A 765 16.23 30.90 -3.63
C GLY A 765 16.57 31.23 -5.09
N GLY A 766 17.11 30.27 -5.84
CA GLY A 766 17.52 30.44 -7.25
C GLY A 766 18.90 31.09 -7.43
N LEU A 767 19.67 31.24 -6.34
CA LEU A 767 21.07 31.68 -6.41
C LEU A 767 22.01 30.49 -6.63
N SER A 768 23.16 30.75 -7.26
CA SER A 768 24.25 29.77 -7.29
C SER A 768 25.01 29.70 -5.96
N PRO A 769 25.72 28.60 -5.65
CA PRO A 769 26.57 28.50 -4.47
C PRO A 769 27.53 29.68 -4.32
N ARG A 770 28.17 30.16 -5.39
CA ARG A 770 29.05 31.35 -5.32
C ARG A 770 28.30 32.64 -5.02
N GLN A 771 27.08 32.78 -5.53
CA GLN A 771 26.25 33.96 -5.27
C GLN A 771 25.71 33.93 -3.83
N ALA A 772 25.17 32.80 -3.39
CA ALA A 772 24.69 32.59 -2.03
C ALA A 772 25.82 32.78 -1.00
N MET A 773 27.06 32.48 -1.35
CA MET A 773 28.21 32.71 -0.49
C MET A 773 28.42 34.18 -0.12
N ASN A 774 28.06 35.08 -1.05
CA ASN A 774 28.19 36.53 -0.94
C ASN A 774 26.90 37.23 -0.47
N ASP A 775 25.80 36.48 -0.34
CA ASP A 775 24.52 36.97 0.17
C ASP A 775 24.41 36.67 1.68
N PRO A 776 24.33 37.70 2.55
CA PRO A 776 24.24 37.51 4.00
C PRO A 776 23.03 36.68 4.46
N THR A 777 21.94 36.65 3.69
CA THR A 777 20.71 35.91 4.00
C THR A 777 20.72 34.49 3.48
N ARG A 778 21.44 34.21 2.38
CA ARG A 778 21.52 32.88 1.75
C ARG A 778 22.79 32.10 2.06
N LYS A 779 23.80 32.76 2.64
CA LYS A 779 25.03 32.11 3.11
C LYS A 779 24.76 31.01 4.14
N GLU A 780 23.81 31.22 5.05
CA GLU A 780 23.43 30.19 6.03
C GLU A 780 22.71 29.01 5.37
N ASP A 781 21.84 29.26 4.38
CA ASP A 781 21.18 28.21 3.58
C ASP A 781 22.22 27.37 2.80
N LEU A 782 23.25 28.01 2.24
CA LEU A 782 24.36 27.32 1.57
C LEU A 782 25.19 26.46 2.53
N ILE A 783 25.51 26.96 3.72
CA ILE A 783 26.21 26.18 4.75
C ILE A 783 25.40 24.94 5.13
N ARG A 784 24.07 25.07 5.24
CA ARG A 784 23.16 23.97 5.56
C ARG A 784 23.14 22.92 4.46
N LEU A 785 23.05 23.33 3.19
CA LEU A 785 23.09 22.44 2.04
C LEU A 785 24.41 21.65 1.97
N LEU A 786 25.55 22.30 2.24
CA LEU A 786 26.85 21.61 2.30
C LEU A 786 26.94 20.64 3.49
N ASN A 787 26.40 21.00 4.66
CA ASN A 787 26.32 20.08 5.79
C ASN A 787 25.47 18.82 5.47
N GLU A 788 24.45 18.95 4.61
CA GLU A 788 23.63 17.84 4.12
C GLU A 788 24.44 16.89 3.23
N PHE A 789 25.18 17.42 2.25
CA PHE A 789 26.03 16.61 1.36
C PHE A 789 27.09 15.81 2.14
N GLU A 790 27.72 16.43 3.12
CA GLU A 790 28.75 15.79 3.96
C GLU A 790 28.20 14.60 4.77
N ARG A 791 26.95 14.69 5.22
CA ARG A 791 26.27 13.61 5.94
C ARG A 791 25.92 12.46 5.02
N ASN A 792 25.42 12.74 3.82
CA ASN A 792 25.13 11.71 2.83
C ASN A 792 26.41 10.96 2.46
N GLU A 793 27.52 11.66 2.25
CA GLU A 793 28.84 11.04 2.06
C GLU A 793 29.26 10.15 3.24
N THR A 794 29.00 10.56 4.48
CA THR A 794 29.38 9.82 5.68
C THR A 794 28.51 8.57 5.90
N ARG A 795 27.19 8.69 5.65
CA ARG A 795 26.24 7.57 5.74
C ARG A 795 26.61 6.47 4.74
N LEU A 796 26.87 6.86 3.49
CA LEU A 796 27.25 5.95 2.41
C LEU A 796 28.56 5.19 2.69
N LYS A 797 29.53 5.82 3.39
CA LYS A 797 30.79 5.18 3.83
C LYS A 797 30.61 4.16 4.96
N SER A 798 29.51 4.20 5.71
CA SER A 798 29.29 3.35 6.90
C SER A 798 28.56 2.04 6.60
N THR A 799 27.78 1.99 5.52
CA THR A 799 27.24 0.76 4.93
C THR A 799 28.38 -0.03 4.29
N LYS A 800 28.60 -1.28 4.73
CA LYS A 800 29.75 -2.11 4.32
C LYS A 800 29.97 -2.11 2.79
N ASN A 801 31.17 -1.71 2.38
CA ASN A 801 31.76 -1.85 1.03
C ASN A 801 31.06 -1.15 -0.15
N LYS A 802 30.76 0.15 -0.06
CA LYS A 802 30.61 0.99 -1.27
C LYS A 802 31.40 2.30 -1.12
N GLN A 803 32.53 2.44 -1.82
CA GLN A 803 33.07 3.78 -2.10
C GLN A 803 32.13 4.43 -3.13
N THR A 804 31.48 5.52 -2.77
CA THR A 804 30.54 6.22 -3.65
C THR A 804 31.25 7.24 -4.53
N ALA A 805 31.00 7.17 -5.84
CA ALA A 805 31.28 8.24 -6.80
C ALA A 805 30.20 9.34 -6.65
N GLY A 806 30.51 10.38 -5.87
CA GLY A 806 29.62 11.53 -5.65
C GLY A 806 30.43 12.79 -5.34
N PHE A 807 29.77 13.95 -5.29
CA PHE A 807 30.40 15.22 -4.93
C PHE A 807 31.20 15.11 -3.64
N LYS A 808 32.42 15.66 -3.64
CA LYS A 808 33.27 15.76 -2.44
C LYS A 808 33.05 17.12 -1.80
N THR A 809 32.21 17.15 -0.79
CA THR A 809 31.83 18.34 -0.03
C THR A 809 33.04 19.12 0.48
N ALA A 810 34.12 18.43 0.89
CA ALA A 810 35.36 19.07 1.32
C ALA A 810 36.01 19.91 0.20
N ARG A 811 36.01 19.43 -1.06
CA ARG A 811 36.50 20.22 -2.21
C ARG A 811 35.58 21.39 -2.51
N ILE A 812 34.27 21.19 -2.48
CA ILE A 812 33.28 22.24 -2.71
C ILE A 812 33.44 23.36 -1.67
N ARG A 813 33.58 23.02 -0.38
CA ARG A 813 33.85 23.98 0.71
C ARG A 813 35.12 24.79 0.46
N LYS A 814 36.20 24.13 0.03
CA LYS A 814 37.46 24.78 -0.33
C LYS A 814 37.30 25.73 -1.52
N LYS A 815 36.58 25.30 -2.57
CA LYS A 815 36.29 26.11 -3.78
C LYS A 815 35.39 27.32 -3.47
N LEU A 816 34.57 27.25 -2.42
CA LEU A 816 33.72 28.35 -1.92
C LEU A 816 34.40 29.24 -0.86
N GLY A 817 35.59 28.88 -0.39
CA GLY A 817 36.36 29.67 0.58
C GLY A 817 35.89 29.55 2.03
N PHE A 818 35.28 28.42 2.40
CA PHE A 818 34.95 28.12 3.81
C PHE A 818 36.16 27.66 4.65
N GLU A 819 37.24 27.22 3.98
CA GLU A 819 38.50 26.73 4.58
C GLU A 819 39.72 27.44 4.00
#